data_AF-A0AAD6KLW7-F1
#
_entry.id   AF-A0AAD6KLW7-F1
#
_cell.length_a   1.000
_cell.length_b   1.000
_cell.length_c   1.000
_cell.angle_alpha   90.00
_cell.angle_beta   90.00
_cell.angle_gamma   90.00
#
_symmetry.space_group_name_H-M   'P 1'
#
loop_
_entity.id
_entity.type
_entity.pdbx_description
1 polymer ?
#
loop_
_entity_poly.entity_id
_entity_poly.type
_entity_poly.pdbx_seq_one_letter_code
_entity_poly.pdbx_strand_id
1 'polypeptide(L)'
;MYIDIDRRRFSKSSGYSWCGWATRIMTVSHIKGLLINFLHSFWPSLLKVPSFLVEFITPIAKATHRNGTVLSFYSMPEYESWKGSLAGNASSWSIKYYKTSKEGKAYFQSLDKHKKDFIWMDEQDGDAIELAFSKNEDRSKEKLASAVRAWHSPRSEPEAHKPGQRKILFCSFKRNFVKEAKVSQFSGYVSEHSAYHHGEQSLASTIIGMAQDFVGSNNINLLLPNGQFDTRIVGGKDHASSRYIYTQLSPITRFLFPKDDDGLLDYLDEDGQTIERNWYMPIIPMVLVNGCEGIGTGWSTFIPNYNPRDVVANIRRLLNGEMMEPMNPWYRGFKGTIEKGASKNAGCSYTVNGVINEVNETTLRVTELPVRRWTDDYRAFLNSVTEGNRDENGNLPKDPFVKDFRKYGDDAAVVFEVQLSEENMMAAKQEGLLKKFKLTTSISTSNMHLFDSAGVIKKYDNPEQILEEFFHLRLEYYEKRKKVLLENLEFELLKLENKVRKVLPPIPKKSKAVVAGATDDKEEAEDNPDVSGVDILRKTTPTALWVKDLEALEMQLDALDKYDAEAEEARRKLKGDAGGEAGLKVSKQAPKNPRKYTKKAINEEVCVETMRKSSSSAMEKDQQGENVTEVVKPKGRAGSRKAPAKKEKPSPLMDEDDEIESLKDRLDAYRLDSSPERSADMETDVLRVPAVGETLLGRSLEQQLFQ
;
A
#
# COMPACT_ATOMS: atom_id res chain seq x y z
N MET A 1 8.18 -20.28 1.67
CA MET A 1 8.89 -21.09 2.68
C MET A 1 7.84 -21.85 3.50
N TYR A 2 7.49 -23.05 3.04
CA TYR A 2 6.50 -23.92 3.67
C TYR A 2 7.04 -25.34 3.59
N ILE A 3 7.63 -25.79 4.70
CA ILE A 3 8.01 -27.20 4.90
C ILE A 3 7.22 -27.62 6.14
N ASP A 4 5.96 -27.99 5.88
CA ASP A 4 5.13 -28.67 6.87
C ASP A 4 5.44 -30.17 6.75
N ILE A 5 5.90 -30.78 7.83
CA ILE A 5 6.48 -32.14 7.82
C ILE A 5 5.38 -33.21 8.00
N ASP A 6 4.15 -32.85 8.42
CA ASP A 6 3.05 -33.83 8.54
C ASP A 6 2.38 -34.11 7.17
N ARG A 7 2.60 -35.32 6.64
CA ARG A 7 2.10 -35.79 5.34
C ARG A 7 0.58 -36.08 5.35
N ARG A 8 -0.28 -35.05 5.37
CA ARG A 8 -1.75 -35.23 5.27
C ARG A 8 -2.40 -34.38 4.17
N ARG A 9 -3.49 -34.92 3.60
CA ARG A 9 -4.18 -34.35 2.43
C ARG A 9 -4.98 -33.11 2.82
N PHE A 10 -4.81 -32.02 2.05
CA PHE A 10 -5.71 -30.86 2.10
C PHE A 10 -7.05 -31.20 1.43
N SER A 11 -8.15 -30.73 2.02
CA SER A 11 -9.51 -30.81 1.46
C SER A 11 -9.93 -29.46 0.87
N LYS A 12 -10.70 -29.48 -0.23
CA LYS A 12 -11.17 -28.26 -0.91
C LYS A 12 -12.50 -27.77 -0.33
N SER A 13 -12.48 -26.92 0.69
CA SER A 13 -13.68 -26.22 1.18
C SER A 13 -13.36 -24.91 1.92
N SER A 14 -14.07 -23.83 1.56
CA SER A 14 -14.14 -22.53 2.25
C SER A 14 -12.82 -21.84 2.63
N GLY A 15 -12.18 -21.15 1.68
CA GLY A 15 -10.93 -20.38 1.89
C GLY A 15 -11.07 -18.85 1.85
N TYR A 16 -11.96 -18.28 2.67
CA TYR A 16 -12.28 -16.83 2.64
C TYR A 16 -11.56 -16.02 3.75
N SER A 17 -11.61 -16.50 5.00
CA SER A 17 -11.17 -15.82 6.24
C SER A 17 -9.65 -15.68 6.47
N TRP A 18 -8.85 -15.72 5.40
CA TRP A 18 -7.45 -16.17 5.47
C TRP A 18 -6.36 -15.08 5.58
N CYS A 19 -6.63 -13.85 5.15
CA CYS A 19 -5.57 -13.05 4.53
C CYS A 19 -4.61 -12.37 5.53
N GLY A 20 -5.12 -11.77 6.61
CA GLY A 20 -4.30 -11.03 7.56
C GLY A 20 -3.63 -11.93 8.61
N TRP A 21 -4.38 -12.88 9.15
CA TRP A 21 -3.89 -13.81 10.18
C TRP A 21 -2.75 -14.69 9.68
N ALA A 22 -2.88 -15.26 8.47
CA ALA A 22 -1.82 -16.04 7.84
C ALA A 22 -0.52 -15.21 7.74
N THR A 23 -0.60 -13.99 7.20
CA THR A 23 0.58 -13.13 6.99
C THR A 23 1.32 -12.81 8.30
N ARG A 24 0.61 -12.60 9.43
CA ARG A 24 1.25 -12.37 10.74
C ARG A 24 1.90 -13.64 11.32
N ILE A 25 1.32 -14.82 11.09
CA ILE A 25 1.90 -16.11 11.49
C ILE A 25 3.13 -16.42 10.62
N MET A 26 3.04 -16.16 9.30
CA MET A 26 4.12 -16.36 8.33
C MET A 26 5.35 -15.50 8.64
N THR A 27 5.20 -14.24 9.04
CA THR A 27 6.36 -13.41 9.43
C THR A 27 7.06 -13.95 10.67
N VAL A 28 6.33 -14.49 11.65
CA VAL A 28 6.91 -15.15 12.83
C VAL A 28 7.63 -16.45 12.43
N SER A 29 7.05 -17.28 11.55
CA SER A 29 7.72 -18.48 11.03
C SER A 29 8.94 -18.17 10.17
N HIS A 30 8.95 -17.06 9.42
CA HIS A 30 10.13 -16.60 8.68
C HIS A 30 11.28 -16.19 9.63
N ILE A 31 10.98 -15.55 10.76
CA ILE A 31 11.98 -15.24 11.80
C ILE A 31 12.58 -16.52 12.40
N LYS A 32 11.77 -17.56 12.67
CA LYS A 32 12.29 -18.86 13.13
C LYS A 32 13.20 -19.49 12.07
N GLY A 33 12.78 -19.49 10.81
CA GLY A 33 13.58 -20.02 9.71
C GLY A 33 14.92 -19.28 9.58
N LEU A 34 14.93 -17.95 9.69
CA LEU A 34 16.17 -17.15 9.69
C LEU A 34 17.10 -17.50 10.86
N LEU A 35 16.54 -17.76 12.06
CA LEU A 35 17.31 -18.22 13.21
C LEU A 35 17.87 -19.64 13.02
N ILE A 36 17.08 -20.56 12.46
CA ILE A 36 17.52 -21.91 12.08
C ILE A 36 18.65 -21.82 11.04
N ASN A 37 18.49 -21.00 10.00
CA ASN A 37 19.51 -20.78 8.97
C ASN A 37 20.79 -20.15 9.52
N PHE A 38 20.68 -19.21 10.46
CA PHE A 38 21.83 -18.64 11.16
C PHE A 38 22.59 -19.73 11.94
N LEU A 39 21.89 -20.55 12.72
CA LEU A 39 22.49 -21.67 13.45
C LEU A 39 23.09 -22.72 12.48
N HIS A 40 22.42 -23.04 11.38
CA HIS A 40 22.93 -23.96 10.35
C HIS A 40 24.21 -23.43 9.66
N SER A 41 24.23 -22.13 9.34
CA SER A 41 25.34 -21.51 8.60
C SER A 41 26.62 -21.36 9.44
N PHE A 42 26.49 -21.14 10.75
CA PHE A 42 27.65 -20.88 11.63
C PHE A 42 28.01 -22.08 12.52
N TRP A 43 27.03 -22.88 12.97
CA TRP A 43 27.21 -23.98 13.92
C TRP A 43 26.23 -25.14 13.67
N PRO A 44 26.28 -25.82 12.51
CA PRO A 44 25.30 -26.84 12.13
C PRO A 44 25.23 -28.01 13.12
N SER A 45 26.32 -28.30 13.85
CA SER A 45 26.35 -29.29 14.93
C SER A 45 25.40 -28.98 16.09
N LEU A 46 25.07 -27.71 16.37
CA LEU A 46 24.13 -27.33 17.44
C LEU A 46 22.69 -27.71 17.12
N LEU A 47 22.29 -27.70 15.84
CA LEU A 47 20.96 -28.17 15.43
C LEU A 47 20.79 -29.69 15.61
N LYS A 48 21.90 -30.44 15.61
CA LYS A 48 21.92 -31.90 15.83
C LYS A 48 21.91 -32.28 17.32
N VAL A 49 21.95 -31.31 18.24
CA VAL A 49 21.82 -31.55 19.69
C VAL A 49 20.32 -31.59 20.06
N PRO A 50 19.80 -32.71 20.60
CA PRO A 50 18.39 -32.83 20.96
C PRO A 50 17.92 -31.72 21.91
N SER A 51 16.76 -31.14 21.61
CA SER A 51 16.14 -30.05 22.39
C SER A 51 16.99 -28.77 22.54
N PHE A 52 18.05 -28.58 21.75
CA PHE A 52 18.83 -27.32 21.76
C PHE A 52 18.01 -26.12 21.28
N LEU A 53 17.28 -26.28 20.17
CA LEU A 53 16.35 -25.27 19.66
C LEU A 53 14.92 -25.67 20.00
N VAL A 54 14.19 -24.77 20.66
CA VAL A 54 12.80 -24.97 21.08
C VAL A 54 11.93 -23.77 20.70
N GLU A 55 10.70 -24.05 20.28
CA GLU A 55 9.65 -23.06 20.06
C GLU A 55 8.68 -23.01 21.25
N PHE A 56 8.19 -21.81 21.56
CA PHE A 56 7.01 -21.61 22.40
C PHE A 56 5.81 -21.18 21.54
N ILE A 57 4.91 -22.13 21.22
CA ILE A 57 3.65 -21.84 20.52
C ILE A 57 2.64 -21.17 21.45
N THR A 58 1.72 -20.38 20.88
CA THR A 58 0.54 -19.87 21.57
C THR A 58 -0.69 -20.06 20.68
N PRO A 59 -1.90 -20.26 21.24
CA PRO A 59 -3.09 -20.46 20.43
C PRO A 59 -3.43 -19.16 19.68
N ILE A 60 -3.62 -19.28 18.37
CA ILE A 60 -3.86 -18.14 17.47
C ILE A 60 -5.29 -17.61 17.61
N ALA A 61 -6.22 -18.50 17.92
CA ALA A 61 -7.63 -18.23 18.13
C ALA A 61 -8.15 -19.08 19.29
N LYS A 62 -9.14 -18.55 20.03
CA LYS A 62 -9.96 -19.35 20.93
C LYS A 62 -11.43 -19.09 20.65
N ALA A 63 -12.24 -20.13 20.75
CA ALA A 63 -13.68 -20.04 20.73
C ALA A 63 -14.22 -20.24 22.16
N THR A 64 -14.98 -19.28 22.67
CA THR A 64 -15.67 -19.35 23.96
C THR A 64 -17.16 -19.49 23.73
N HIS A 65 -17.72 -20.64 24.07
CA HIS A 65 -19.16 -20.88 23.98
C HIS A 65 -19.93 -20.19 25.11
N ARG A 66 -21.22 -19.89 24.92
CA ARG A 66 -22.08 -19.25 25.93
C ARG A 66 -22.19 -20.00 27.26
N ASN A 67 -21.89 -21.30 27.31
CA ASN A 67 -21.83 -22.10 28.55
C ASN A 67 -20.47 -22.04 29.29
N GLY A 68 -19.49 -21.28 28.78
CA GLY A 68 -18.15 -21.19 29.35
C GLY A 68 -17.12 -22.19 28.83
N THR A 69 -17.47 -23.11 27.92
CA THR A 69 -16.49 -23.99 27.25
C THR A 69 -15.55 -23.15 26.39
N VAL A 70 -14.23 -23.30 26.58
CA VAL A 70 -13.19 -22.64 25.78
C VAL A 70 -12.41 -23.67 24.98
N LEU A 71 -12.44 -23.56 23.65
CA LEU A 71 -11.57 -24.28 22.73
C LEU A 71 -10.44 -23.35 22.27
N SER A 72 -9.22 -23.88 22.13
CA SER A 72 -8.03 -23.10 21.73
C SER A 72 -7.36 -23.77 20.55
N PHE A 73 -7.15 -23.03 19.47
CA PHE A 73 -6.64 -23.53 18.19
C PHE A 73 -5.23 -22.98 17.95
N TYR A 74 -4.33 -23.82 17.46
CA TYR A 74 -2.93 -23.48 17.22
C TYR A 74 -2.60 -23.33 15.73
N SER A 75 -3.50 -23.76 14.84
CA SER A 75 -3.41 -23.52 13.39
C SER A 75 -4.74 -23.05 12.80
N MET A 76 -4.71 -22.34 11.66
CA MET A 76 -5.93 -21.90 10.98
C MET A 76 -6.74 -23.08 10.41
N PRO A 77 -6.15 -24.13 9.77
CA PRO A 77 -6.91 -25.27 9.28
C PRO A 77 -7.66 -26.04 10.38
N GLU A 78 -7.09 -26.12 11.59
CA GLU A 78 -7.73 -26.71 12.78
C GLU A 78 -8.98 -25.90 13.19
N TYR A 79 -8.86 -24.57 13.29
CA TYR A 79 -9.97 -23.66 13.57
C TYR A 79 -11.04 -23.70 12.46
N GLU A 80 -10.65 -23.74 11.19
CA GLU A 80 -11.61 -23.74 10.07
C GLU A 80 -12.32 -25.07 9.89
N SER A 81 -11.63 -26.20 10.09
CA SER A 81 -12.28 -27.53 10.14
C SER A 81 -13.33 -27.58 11.26
N TRP A 82 -13.02 -27.00 12.42
CA TRP A 82 -13.97 -26.85 13.51
C TRP A 82 -15.12 -25.88 13.15
N LYS A 83 -14.84 -24.71 12.56
CA LYS A 83 -15.82 -23.71 12.13
C LYS A 83 -16.81 -24.27 11.11
N GLY A 84 -16.32 -25.08 10.16
CA GLY A 84 -17.14 -25.82 9.20
C GLY A 84 -18.03 -26.88 9.85
N SER A 85 -17.54 -27.58 10.87
CA SER A 85 -18.30 -28.62 11.59
C SER A 85 -19.53 -28.09 12.36
N LEU A 86 -19.60 -26.77 12.63
CA LEU A 86 -20.67 -26.15 13.42
C LEU A 86 -22.00 -25.98 12.67
N ALA A 87 -22.03 -26.11 11.34
CA ALA A 87 -23.24 -26.18 10.50
C ALA A 87 -24.35 -25.14 10.79
N GLY A 88 -23.99 -23.93 11.25
CA GLY A 88 -24.92 -22.84 11.58
C GLY A 88 -24.93 -22.42 13.06
N ASN A 89 -24.44 -23.25 13.99
CA ASN A 89 -24.37 -22.94 15.43
C ASN A 89 -23.25 -21.93 15.82
N ALA A 90 -22.66 -21.21 14.85
CA ALA A 90 -21.57 -20.26 15.10
C ALA A 90 -21.97 -19.12 16.07
N SER A 91 -23.24 -18.70 16.07
CA SER A 91 -23.74 -17.59 16.90
C SER A 91 -23.75 -17.87 18.42
N SER A 92 -23.53 -19.11 18.86
CA SER A 92 -23.35 -19.46 20.27
C SER A 92 -21.89 -19.37 20.75
N TRP A 93 -20.94 -19.06 19.87
CA TRP A 93 -19.51 -18.95 20.18
C TRP A 93 -19.00 -17.52 19.96
N SER A 94 -18.28 -16.98 20.95
CA SER A 94 -17.45 -15.78 20.80
C SER A 94 -16.04 -16.21 20.41
N ILE A 95 -15.57 -15.78 19.23
CA ILE A 95 -14.18 -16.00 18.81
C ILE A 95 -13.32 -14.84 19.31
N LYS A 96 -12.11 -15.16 19.79
CA LYS A 96 -11.09 -14.18 20.17
C LYS A 96 -9.74 -14.60 19.61
N TYR A 97 -9.11 -13.67 18.90
CA TYR A 97 -7.75 -13.78 18.40
C TYR A 97 -6.82 -13.02 19.35
N TYR A 98 -5.68 -13.61 19.72
CA TYR A 98 -5.03 -13.24 20.98
C TYR A 98 -3.67 -12.55 20.85
N LYS A 99 -3.51 -11.50 21.68
CA LYS A 99 -2.32 -11.27 22.53
C LYS A 99 -2.73 -10.40 23.72
N THR A 100 -2.82 -10.97 24.93
CA THR A 100 -2.98 -10.18 26.18
C THR A 100 -2.07 -10.74 27.27
N SER A 101 -1.48 -9.85 28.08
CA SER A 101 -0.51 -10.21 29.13
C SER A 101 -1.13 -11.03 30.27
N LYS A 102 -2.44 -10.89 30.53
CA LYS A 102 -3.17 -11.58 31.61
C LYS A 102 -3.14 -13.10 31.47
N GLU A 103 -3.08 -13.62 30.25
CA GLU A 103 -3.05 -15.06 29.99
C GLU A 103 -1.64 -15.68 29.98
N GLY A 104 -0.58 -14.86 29.91
CA GLY A 104 0.80 -15.35 29.82
C GLY A 104 1.15 -16.35 30.92
N LYS A 105 0.70 -16.08 32.15
CA LYS A 105 0.89 -16.98 33.30
C LYS A 105 0.25 -18.36 33.09
N ALA A 106 -0.90 -18.45 32.44
CA ALA A 106 -1.59 -19.71 32.17
C ALA A 106 -0.87 -20.54 31.10
N TYR A 107 -0.26 -19.90 30.10
CA TYR A 107 0.55 -20.59 29.10
C TYR A 107 1.82 -21.19 29.72
N PHE A 108 2.55 -20.42 30.56
CA PHE A 108 3.71 -20.94 31.28
C PHE A 108 3.37 -21.99 32.35
N GLN A 109 2.17 -21.94 32.96
CA GLN A 109 1.66 -23.02 33.82
C GLN A 109 1.34 -24.32 33.08
N SER A 110 1.20 -24.28 31.74
CA SER A 110 1.01 -25.45 30.88
C SER A 110 2.16 -25.55 29.86
N LEU A 111 3.40 -25.35 30.32
CA LEU A 111 4.59 -25.24 29.45
C LEU A 111 4.69 -26.40 28.44
N ASP A 112 4.45 -27.65 28.85
CA ASP A 112 4.60 -28.83 27.98
C ASP A 112 3.61 -28.88 26.81
N LYS A 113 2.52 -28.10 26.86
CA LYS A 113 1.56 -27.94 25.74
C LYS A 113 1.98 -26.85 24.76
N HIS A 114 2.87 -25.95 25.19
CA HIS A 114 3.31 -24.77 24.45
C HIS A 114 4.77 -24.88 23.99
N LYS A 115 5.59 -25.71 24.65
CA LYS A 115 6.94 -26.08 24.20
C LYS A 115 6.84 -27.06 23.03
N LYS A 116 7.59 -26.79 21.97
CA LYS A 116 7.85 -27.69 20.84
C LYS A 116 9.34 -27.75 20.61
N ASP A 117 9.88 -28.95 20.43
CA ASP A 117 11.32 -29.13 20.24
C ASP A 117 11.58 -29.32 18.75
N PHE A 118 12.56 -28.61 18.20
CA PHE A 118 13.06 -28.92 16.88
C PHE A 118 13.95 -30.16 16.99
N ILE A 119 13.78 -31.09 16.07
CA ILE A 119 14.51 -32.36 16.01
C ILE A 119 15.14 -32.43 14.63
N TRP A 120 16.46 -32.52 14.58
CA TRP A 120 17.18 -32.92 13.37
C TRP A 120 17.01 -34.43 13.20
N MET A 121 16.41 -34.85 12.08
CA MET A 121 16.11 -36.24 11.77
C MET A 121 17.22 -36.87 10.94
N ASP A 122 17.59 -36.22 9.83
CA ASP A 122 18.69 -36.62 8.94
C ASP A 122 19.17 -35.41 8.10
N GLU A 123 20.16 -35.61 7.24
CA GLU A 123 20.78 -34.52 6.47
C GLU A 123 19.83 -33.84 5.44
N GLN A 124 18.66 -34.42 5.15
CA GLN A 124 17.61 -33.74 4.36
C GLN A 124 17.08 -32.48 5.07
N ASP A 125 17.21 -32.36 6.40
CA ASP A 125 16.91 -31.13 7.11
C ASP A 125 17.90 -30.01 6.74
N GLY A 126 19.16 -30.36 6.45
CA GLY A 126 20.17 -29.44 5.90
C GLY A 126 19.84 -29.00 4.49
N ASP A 127 19.58 -29.96 3.58
CA ASP A 127 19.09 -29.70 2.23
C ASP A 127 17.83 -28.80 2.23
N ALA A 128 16.92 -29.00 3.19
CA ALA A 128 15.70 -28.23 3.35
C ALA A 128 15.95 -26.78 3.80
N ILE A 129 16.97 -26.55 4.64
CA ILE A 129 17.40 -25.20 5.05
C ILE A 129 18.09 -24.49 3.88
N GLU A 130 19.02 -25.15 3.19
CA GLU A 130 19.72 -24.56 2.05
C GLU A 130 18.76 -24.22 0.90
N LEU A 131 17.86 -25.13 0.53
CA LEU A 131 16.76 -24.89 -0.43
C LEU A 131 15.89 -23.68 -0.06
N ALA A 132 15.76 -23.35 1.22
CA ALA A 132 14.91 -22.27 1.72
C ALA A 132 15.63 -20.91 1.83
N PHE A 133 16.96 -20.88 1.96
CA PHE A 133 17.76 -19.68 2.25
C PHE A 133 18.95 -19.42 1.33
N SER A 134 19.39 -20.40 0.55
CA SER A 134 20.45 -20.23 -0.46
C SER A 134 20.02 -19.22 -1.52
N LYS A 135 20.96 -18.37 -1.93
CA LYS A 135 20.74 -17.37 -2.99
C LYS A 135 20.90 -17.94 -4.40
N ASN A 136 21.35 -19.20 -4.50
CA ASN A 136 21.84 -19.79 -5.76
C ASN A 136 20.95 -20.92 -6.32
N GLU A 137 19.87 -21.32 -5.63
CA GLU A 137 19.01 -22.43 -6.06
C GLU A 137 17.80 -21.99 -6.90
N ASP A 138 17.78 -22.34 -8.19
CA ASP A 138 16.54 -22.30 -9.00
C ASP A 138 15.53 -23.38 -8.55
N ARG A 139 16.00 -24.49 -7.96
CA ARG A 139 15.19 -25.60 -7.44
C ARG A 139 14.15 -25.15 -6.41
N SER A 140 14.41 -24.08 -5.67
CA SER A 140 13.45 -23.46 -4.75
C SER A 140 12.18 -23.02 -5.47
N LYS A 141 12.27 -22.52 -6.72
CA LYS A 141 11.14 -21.96 -7.48
C LYS A 141 10.09 -23.01 -7.83
N GLU A 142 10.49 -24.20 -8.28
CA GLU A 142 9.53 -25.27 -8.65
C GLU A 142 8.77 -25.82 -7.43
N LYS A 143 9.49 -26.05 -6.31
CA LYS A 143 8.88 -26.48 -5.04
C LYS A 143 7.96 -25.39 -4.49
N LEU A 144 8.39 -24.11 -4.51
CA LEU A 144 7.54 -22.98 -4.11
C LEU A 144 6.32 -22.84 -5.02
N ALA A 145 6.44 -22.99 -6.34
CA ALA A 145 5.32 -22.86 -7.28
C ALA A 145 4.27 -23.95 -7.04
N SER A 146 4.73 -25.16 -6.69
CA SER A 146 3.87 -26.28 -6.34
C SER A 146 3.16 -26.07 -4.99
N ALA A 147 3.83 -25.46 -4.00
CA ALA A 147 3.20 -25.05 -2.75
C ALA A 147 2.20 -23.89 -2.93
N VAL A 148 2.55 -22.86 -3.72
CA VAL A 148 1.69 -21.70 -4.02
C VAL A 148 0.40 -22.16 -4.70
N ARG A 149 0.50 -23.04 -5.71
CA ARG A 149 -0.65 -23.69 -6.41
C ARG A 149 -1.53 -24.55 -5.50
N ALA A 150 -1.01 -25.03 -4.37
CA ALA A 150 -1.79 -25.78 -3.38
C ALA A 150 -2.45 -24.89 -2.31
N TRP A 151 -1.92 -23.67 -2.09
CA TRP A 151 -2.38 -22.75 -1.03
C TRP A 151 -3.32 -21.65 -1.54
N HIS A 152 -3.24 -21.26 -2.81
CA HIS A 152 -4.09 -20.19 -3.37
C HIS A 152 -5.32 -20.76 -4.08
N SER A 153 -6.49 -20.55 -3.47
CA SER A 153 -7.72 -20.33 -4.24
C SER A 153 -7.51 -19.13 -5.19
N PRO A 154 -8.06 -19.09 -6.41
CA PRO A 154 -7.80 -18.01 -7.39
C PRO A 154 -8.04 -16.63 -6.76
N ARG A 155 -6.97 -15.82 -6.63
CA ARG A 155 -6.92 -14.63 -5.76
C ARG A 155 -6.17 -13.43 -6.33
N SER A 156 -6.15 -13.26 -7.66
CA SER A 156 -5.99 -11.95 -8.32
C SER A 156 -6.07 -12.09 -9.85
N GLU A 157 -6.71 -11.14 -10.53
CA GLU A 157 -6.38 -10.79 -11.92
C GLU A 157 -4.91 -10.32 -12.00
N PRO A 158 -4.29 -10.21 -13.19
CA PRO A 158 -3.14 -9.33 -13.47
C PRO A 158 -3.21 -7.84 -12.98
N GLU A 159 -4.06 -7.47 -12.04
CA GLU A 159 -3.97 -6.20 -11.29
C GLU A 159 -2.64 -6.08 -10.51
N ALA A 160 -1.97 -4.93 -10.62
CA ALA A 160 -0.83 -4.59 -9.77
C ALA A 160 -1.19 -4.29 -8.30
N HIS A 161 -2.48 -4.15 -7.97
CA HIS A 161 -2.92 -3.73 -6.65
C HIS A 161 -2.71 -4.84 -5.60
N LYS A 162 -1.68 -4.68 -4.78
CA LYS A 162 -1.39 -5.53 -3.61
C LYS A 162 -2.56 -5.43 -2.60
N PRO A 163 -2.81 -6.43 -1.74
CA PRO A 163 -3.99 -6.46 -0.87
C PRO A 163 -4.21 -5.18 -0.03
N GLY A 164 -3.14 -4.57 0.50
CA GLY A 164 -3.23 -3.28 1.19
C GLY A 164 -3.77 -2.13 0.33
N GLN A 165 -3.39 -2.08 -0.95
CA GLN A 165 -3.89 -1.09 -1.92
C GLN A 165 -5.37 -1.36 -2.25
N ARG A 166 -5.78 -2.63 -2.41
CA ARG A 166 -7.19 -3.02 -2.62
C ARG A 166 -8.08 -2.68 -1.42
N LYS A 167 -7.58 -2.86 -0.18
CA LYS A 167 -8.23 -2.42 1.06
C LYS A 167 -8.38 -0.89 1.14
N ILE A 168 -7.38 -0.13 0.69
CA ILE A 168 -7.44 1.33 0.60
C ILE A 168 -8.49 1.79 -0.43
N LEU A 169 -8.53 1.20 -1.62
CA LEU A 169 -9.56 1.51 -2.63
C LEU A 169 -10.96 1.16 -2.13
N PHE A 170 -11.16 -0.03 -1.54
CA PHE A 170 -12.41 -0.46 -0.93
C PHE A 170 -12.95 0.56 0.07
N CYS A 171 -12.12 0.97 1.03
CA CYS A 171 -12.53 1.94 2.04
C CYS A 171 -12.70 3.36 1.46
N SER A 172 -12.00 3.71 0.38
CA SER A 172 -12.25 4.97 -0.36
C SER A 172 -13.63 4.98 -1.01
N PHE A 173 -14.00 3.87 -1.66
CA PHE A 173 -15.28 3.72 -2.34
C PHE A 173 -16.45 3.59 -1.35
N LYS A 174 -16.30 2.75 -0.31
CA LYS A 174 -17.29 2.50 0.76
C LYS A 174 -17.73 3.77 1.49
N ARG A 175 -16.82 4.75 1.66
CA ARG A 175 -17.10 6.03 2.32
C ARG A 175 -17.37 7.21 1.37
N ASN A 176 -17.37 6.97 0.05
CA ASN A 176 -17.41 8.00 -0.99
C ASN A 176 -16.40 9.14 -0.73
N PHE A 177 -15.10 8.81 -0.78
CA PHE A 177 -13.99 9.65 -0.30
C PHE A 177 -13.66 10.88 -1.19
N VAL A 178 -14.66 11.73 -1.45
CA VAL A 178 -14.54 12.96 -2.25
C VAL A 178 -14.05 14.15 -1.42
N LYS A 179 -14.32 14.16 -0.10
CA LYS A 179 -13.82 15.18 0.82
C LYS A 179 -12.52 14.74 1.46
N GLU A 180 -11.52 15.62 1.47
CA GLU A 180 -10.22 15.35 2.11
C GLU A 180 -10.29 14.98 3.60
N ALA A 181 -9.36 14.11 4.00
CA ALA A 181 -9.15 13.67 5.37
C ALA A 181 -7.66 13.39 5.61
N LYS A 182 -7.19 13.49 6.86
CA LYS A 182 -5.79 13.19 7.20
C LYS A 182 -5.44 11.75 6.86
N VAL A 183 -4.22 11.51 6.37
CA VAL A 183 -3.73 10.16 6.06
C VAL A 183 -3.78 9.24 7.29
N SER A 184 -3.47 9.75 8.49
CA SER A 184 -3.60 8.97 9.74
C SER A 184 -5.05 8.58 10.06
N GLN A 185 -6.00 9.51 9.91
CA GLN A 185 -7.44 9.25 10.12
C GLN A 185 -7.99 8.27 9.09
N PHE A 186 -7.54 8.37 7.83
CA PHE A 186 -7.94 7.42 6.81
C PHE A 186 -7.32 6.04 7.03
N SER A 187 -6.05 5.96 7.46
CA SER A 187 -5.38 4.71 7.79
C SER A 187 -6.13 3.92 8.87
N GLY A 188 -6.54 4.56 9.97
CA GLY A 188 -7.37 3.93 11.00
C GLY A 188 -8.74 3.48 10.48
N TYR A 189 -9.39 4.31 9.65
CA TYR A 189 -10.65 3.92 9.00
C TYR A 189 -10.48 2.68 8.10
N VAL A 190 -9.41 2.62 7.28
CA VAL A 190 -9.10 1.43 6.46
C VAL A 190 -8.84 0.22 7.35
N SER A 191 -8.08 0.39 8.43
CA SER A 191 -7.72 -0.65 9.39
C SER A 191 -8.93 -1.36 9.96
N GLU A 192 -9.88 -0.58 10.49
CA GLU A 192 -11.16 -1.05 11.02
C GLU A 192 -12.07 -1.63 9.91
N HIS A 193 -12.32 -0.87 8.84
CA HIS A 193 -13.40 -1.20 7.90
C HIS A 193 -13.05 -2.31 6.89
N SER A 194 -11.78 -2.72 6.82
CA SER A 194 -11.28 -3.81 5.96
C SER A 194 -10.55 -4.93 6.69
N ALA A 195 -10.61 -4.98 8.04
CA ALA A 195 -9.86 -5.94 8.86
C ALA A 195 -8.37 -6.01 8.48
N TYR A 196 -7.62 -4.93 8.70
CA TYR A 196 -6.17 -4.92 8.42
C TYR A 196 -5.36 -5.37 9.65
N HIS A 197 -4.68 -6.50 9.54
CA HIS A 197 -4.00 -7.14 10.67
C HIS A 197 -2.53 -6.75 10.86
N HIS A 198 -2.03 -5.75 10.12
CA HIS A 198 -0.68 -5.18 10.28
C HIS A 198 -0.74 -3.74 10.81
N GLY A 199 0.40 -3.19 11.24
CA GLY A 199 0.44 -1.86 11.84
C GLY A 199 0.02 -0.76 10.85
N GLU A 200 -0.77 0.20 11.32
CA GLU A 200 -1.32 1.31 10.52
C GLU A 200 -0.26 2.17 9.83
N GLN A 201 0.98 2.19 10.33
CA GLN A 201 2.11 2.83 9.64
C GLN A 201 2.32 2.26 8.22
N SER A 202 2.12 0.96 8.03
CA SER A 202 2.21 0.30 6.71
C SER A 202 1.08 0.75 5.77
N LEU A 203 -0.15 0.92 6.29
CA LEU A 203 -1.25 1.51 5.52
C LEU A 203 -0.97 2.97 5.18
N ALA A 204 -0.50 3.77 6.14
CA ALA A 204 -0.16 5.18 5.91
C ALA A 204 0.89 5.35 4.80
N SER A 205 1.99 4.60 4.82
CA SER A 205 2.98 4.61 3.74
C SER A 205 2.43 4.10 2.40
N THR A 206 1.48 3.14 2.42
CA THR A 206 0.81 2.67 1.20
C THR A 206 -0.14 3.74 0.62
N ILE A 207 -0.87 4.47 1.48
CA ILE A 207 -1.73 5.60 1.09
C ILE A 207 -0.88 6.71 0.46
N ILE A 208 0.28 7.03 1.05
CA ILE A 208 1.23 8.03 0.50
C ILE A 208 1.71 7.58 -0.88
N GLY A 209 2.20 6.34 -1.03
CA GLY A 209 2.66 5.81 -2.32
C GLY A 209 1.59 5.74 -3.41
N MET A 210 0.31 5.63 -3.06
CA MET A 210 -0.83 5.71 -3.99
C MET A 210 -1.24 7.15 -4.37
N ALA A 211 -0.73 8.15 -3.65
CA ALA A 211 -1.00 9.57 -3.85
C ALA A 211 0.17 10.34 -4.51
N GLN A 212 1.40 9.82 -4.43
CA GLN A 212 2.59 10.38 -5.08
C GLN A 212 2.38 10.65 -6.59
N ASP A 213 2.71 11.87 -7.03
CA ASP A 213 2.54 12.38 -8.39
C ASP A 213 3.84 12.89 -9.03
N PHE A 214 4.98 12.83 -8.33
CA PHE A 214 6.27 13.30 -8.85
C PHE A 214 6.81 12.40 -9.98
N VAL A 215 7.59 13.00 -10.89
CA VAL A 215 8.16 12.33 -12.07
C VAL A 215 8.93 11.05 -11.69
N GLY A 216 8.45 9.90 -12.17
CA GLY A 216 8.99 8.58 -11.86
C GLY A 216 8.26 7.80 -10.77
N SER A 217 7.16 8.33 -10.23
CA SER A 217 6.22 7.61 -9.34
C SER A 217 5.03 7.01 -10.14
N ASN A 218 3.80 7.42 -9.88
CA ASN A 218 2.59 6.96 -10.58
C ASN A 218 2.35 7.77 -11.86
N ASN A 219 1.89 7.13 -12.95
CA ASN A 219 1.38 7.86 -14.11
C ASN A 219 -0.04 8.39 -13.85
N ILE A 220 -0.88 7.60 -13.16
CA ILE A 220 -2.17 8.06 -12.62
C ILE A 220 -2.21 7.75 -11.12
N ASN A 221 -2.03 8.78 -10.30
CA ASN A 221 -2.19 8.69 -8.85
C ASN A 221 -3.68 8.54 -8.50
N LEU A 222 -4.04 7.43 -7.84
CA LEU A 222 -5.44 7.09 -7.55
C LEU A 222 -6.01 7.89 -6.37
N LEU A 223 -5.13 8.46 -5.55
CA LEU A 223 -5.43 9.39 -4.48
C LEU A 223 -4.72 10.73 -4.76
N LEU A 224 -5.23 11.83 -4.20
CA LEU A 224 -4.62 13.16 -4.38
C LEU A 224 -3.65 13.51 -3.23
N PRO A 225 -2.49 14.11 -3.54
CA PRO A 225 -1.48 14.50 -2.55
C PRO A 225 -1.76 15.88 -1.92
N ASN A 226 -2.75 16.00 -1.03
CA ASN A 226 -3.11 17.29 -0.41
C ASN A 226 -2.14 17.64 0.75
N GLY A 227 -1.00 18.24 0.42
CA GLY A 227 0.01 18.75 1.36
C GLY A 227 1.44 18.42 0.93
N GLN A 228 2.39 18.45 1.87
CA GLN A 228 3.76 17.95 1.61
C GLN A 228 3.76 16.42 1.56
N PHE A 229 3.26 15.86 0.46
CA PHE A 229 3.25 14.43 0.25
C PHE A 229 4.65 13.90 0.05
N ASP A 230 5.37 14.35 -0.97
CA ASP A 230 6.70 13.86 -1.30
C ASP A 230 7.29 14.70 -2.44
N THR A 231 8.61 14.63 -2.62
CA THR A 231 9.27 15.25 -3.77
C THR A 231 10.23 14.30 -4.47
N ARG A 232 10.67 14.72 -5.66
CA ARG A 232 11.69 14.00 -6.43
C ARG A 232 13.09 14.07 -5.80
N ILE A 233 13.28 14.88 -4.74
CA ILE A 233 14.61 15.13 -4.17
C ILE A 233 15.23 13.86 -3.59
N VAL A 234 14.45 13.07 -2.85
CA VAL A 234 14.88 11.79 -2.24
C VAL A 234 14.04 10.59 -2.70
N GLY A 235 13.21 10.78 -3.73
CA GLY A 235 12.37 9.72 -4.32
C GLY A 235 11.19 9.32 -3.44
N GLY A 236 10.50 10.29 -2.87
CA GLY A 236 9.34 10.04 -2.01
C GLY A 236 9.68 9.43 -0.65
N LYS A 237 10.58 10.11 0.08
CA LYS A 237 10.97 9.78 1.47
C LYS A 237 10.97 11.01 2.38
N ASP A 238 10.70 12.18 1.81
CA ASP A 238 10.60 13.49 2.46
C ASP A 238 9.16 13.82 2.89
N HIS A 239 8.24 12.85 2.77
CA HIS A 239 6.87 12.96 3.24
C HIS A 239 6.76 13.51 4.67
N ALA A 240 5.92 14.53 4.83
CA ALA A 240 5.52 14.96 6.16
C ALA A 240 4.71 13.84 6.86
N SER A 241 4.77 13.79 8.19
CA SER A 241 4.07 12.74 8.96
C SER A 241 2.58 12.66 8.59
N SER A 242 2.03 11.44 8.53
CA SER A 242 0.62 11.16 8.18
C SER A 242 -0.42 11.89 9.04
N ARG A 243 0.00 12.48 10.16
CA ARG A 243 -0.79 13.36 11.04
C ARG A 243 -0.99 14.79 10.50
N TYR A 244 -0.20 15.21 9.50
CA TYR A 244 -0.18 16.57 8.93
C TYR A 244 -0.66 16.64 7.48
N ILE A 245 -0.51 15.56 6.72
CA ILE A 245 -0.91 15.46 5.31
C ILE A 245 -2.34 14.91 5.13
N TYR A 246 -3.01 15.36 4.08
CA TYR A 246 -4.41 15.05 3.78
C TYR A 246 -4.53 14.37 2.41
N THR A 247 -5.53 13.55 2.19
CA THR A 247 -5.78 12.96 0.88
C THR A 247 -7.27 12.81 0.63
N GLN A 248 -7.63 12.54 -0.62
CA GLN A 248 -8.96 12.24 -1.13
C GLN A 248 -8.84 11.38 -2.39
N LEU A 249 -9.93 10.75 -2.81
CA LEU A 249 -9.99 9.97 -4.04
C LEU A 249 -9.77 10.89 -5.25
N SER A 250 -8.86 10.51 -6.15
CA SER A 250 -8.68 11.25 -7.41
C SER A 250 -9.92 11.09 -8.30
N PRO A 251 -10.45 12.15 -8.95
CA PRO A 251 -11.68 12.06 -9.74
C PRO A 251 -11.63 10.97 -10.82
N ILE A 252 -10.50 10.86 -11.52
CA ILE A 252 -10.25 9.86 -12.56
C ILE A 252 -10.37 8.41 -12.04
N THR A 253 -10.15 8.17 -10.75
CA THR A 253 -10.22 6.83 -10.15
C THR A 253 -11.62 6.20 -10.27
N ARG A 254 -12.70 6.99 -10.36
CA ARG A 254 -14.05 6.44 -10.61
C ARG A 254 -14.44 6.31 -12.08
N PHE A 255 -13.62 6.81 -13.00
CA PHE A 255 -13.67 6.44 -14.41
C PHE A 255 -12.84 5.17 -14.64
N LEU A 256 -11.68 5.05 -13.97
CA LEU A 256 -10.87 3.82 -13.96
C LEU A 256 -11.60 2.62 -13.33
N PHE A 257 -12.34 2.84 -12.24
CA PHE A 257 -13.13 1.82 -11.53
C PHE A 257 -14.61 2.22 -11.43
N PRO A 258 -15.41 2.06 -12.51
CA PRO A 258 -16.79 2.50 -12.57
C PRO A 258 -17.67 1.81 -11.51
N LYS A 259 -18.63 2.57 -10.98
CA LYS A 259 -19.51 2.12 -9.91
C LYS A 259 -20.37 0.90 -10.29
N ASP A 260 -20.68 0.75 -11.57
CA ASP A 260 -21.53 -0.34 -12.07
C ASP A 260 -20.86 -1.72 -11.94
N ASP A 261 -19.53 -1.76 -11.85
CA ASP A 261 -18.77 -2.98 -11.58
C ASP A 261 -18.69 -3.33 -10.07
N ASP A 262 -19.11 -2.41 -9.17
CA ASP A 262 -19.06 -2.62 -7.71
C ASP A 262 -19.94 -3.79 -7.23
N GLY A 263 -20.93 -4.21 -8.04
CA GLY A 263 -21.81 -5.35 -7.78
C GLY A 263 -21.42 -6.65 -8.49
N LEU A 264 -20.39 -6.65 -9.34
CA LEU A 264 -19.96 -7.82 -10.13
C LEU A 264 -18.79 -8.59 -9.51
N LEU A 265 -18.23 -8.07 -8.42
CA LEU A 265 -16.96 -8.50 -7.84
C LEU A 265 -17.20 -9.18 -6.49
N ASP A 266 -16.65 -10.39 -6.32
CA ASP A 266 -16.78 -11.16 -5.10
C ASP A 266 -16.11 -10.46 -3.91
N TYR A 267 -16.91 -10.06 -2.93
CA TYR A 267 -16.44 -9.55 -1.64
C TYR A 267 -15.91 -10.70 -0.78
N LEU A 268 -14.78 -10.48 -0.12
CA LEU A 268 -14.30 -11.38 0.92
C LEU A 268 -15.09 -11.16 2.23
N ASP A 269 -15.27 -12.24 2.99
CA ASP A 269 -15.70 -12.21 4.39
C ASP A 269 -14.54 -12.61 5.30
N GLU A 270 -14.25 -11.78 6.30
CA GLU A 270 -13.31 -12.09 7.37
C GLU A 270 -14.06 -11.85 8.70
N ASP A 271 -14.26 -12.93 9.46
CA ASP A 271 -15.03 -12.98 10.71
C ASP A 271 -16.45 -12.38 10.70
N GLY A 272 -17.18 -12.51 9.58
CA GLY A 272 -18.54 -11.99 9.42
C GLY A 272 -18.58 -10.50 9.05
N GLN A 273 -17.42 -9.89 8.81
CA GLN A 273 -17.30 -8.57 8.22
C GLN A 273 -16.99 -8.69 6.73
N THR A 274 -17.85 -8.12 5.90
CA THR A 274 -17.59 -7.94 4.47
C THR A 274 -16.49 -6.89 4.28
N ILE A 275 -15.34 -7.35 3.79
CA ILE A 275 -14.13 -6.54 3.54
C ILE A 275 -13.97 -6.25 2.04
N GLU A 276 -12.76 -6.05 1.53
CA GLU A 276 -12.51 -5.78 0.11
C GLU A 276 -12.89 -6.96 -0.81
N ARG A 277 -13.01 -6.67 -2.10
CA ARG A 277 -13.19 -7.70 -3.12
C ARG A 277 -11.89 -8.47 -3.37
N ASN A 278 -12.01 -9.71 -3.85
CA ASN A 278 -10.87 -10.52 -4.26
C ASN A 278 -9.90 -9.75 -5.15
N TRP A 279 -10.42 -8.96 -6.10
CA TRP A 279 -9.70 -8.05 -6.99
C TRP A 279 -10.67 -6.95 -7.49
N TYR A 280 -10.16 -5.92 -8.16
CA TYR A 280 -10.96 -4.94 -8.88
C TYR A 280 -10.80 -5.13 -10.38
N MET A 281 -11.86 -4.90 -11.15
CA MET A 281 -11.80 -4.87 -12.61
C MET A 281 -11.78 -3.41 -13.09
N PRO A 282 -10.62 -2.82 -13.44
CA PRO A 282 -10.56 -1.50 -14.05
C PRO A 282 -11.00 -1.51 -15.52
N ILE A 283 -11.16 -0.34 -16.15
CA ILE A 283 -11.43 -0.25 -17.61
C ILE A 283 -10.18 -0.38 -18.50
N ILE A 284 -8.98 -0.24 -17.92
CA ILE A 284 -7.66 -0.43 -18.56
C ILE A 284 -6.70 -1.10 -17.56
N PRO A 285 -5.69 -1.88 -17.99
CA PRO A 285 -4.81 -2.60 -17.07
C PRO A 285 -3.87 -1.66 -16.31
N MET A 286 -4.25 -1.34 -15.08
CA MET A 286 -3.48 -0.42 -14.21
C MET A 286 -2.05 -0.87 -13.90
N VAL A 287 -1.75 -2.18 -14.10
CA VAL A 287 -0.40 -2.76 -14.02
C VAL A 287 0.55 -2.24 -15.11
N LEU A 288 0.05 -1.88 -16.28
CA LEU A 288 0.85 -1.22 -17.31
C LEU A 288 0.93 0.29 -17.03
N VAL A 289 -0.17 0.90 -16.61
CA VAL A 289 -0.23 2.35 -16.34
C VAL A 289 0.78 2.79 -15.26
N ASN A 290 0.71 2.21 -14.06
CA ASN A 290 1.58 2.60 -12.93
C ASN A 290 2.77 1.66 -12.72
N GLY A 291 2.96 0.69 -13.62
CA GLY A 291 3.94 -0.38 -13.45
C GLY A 291 3.63 -1.30 -12.26
N CYS A 292 4.60 -2.15 -11.94
CA CYS A 292 4.58 -2.97 -10.72
C CYS A 292 6.00 -3.36 -10.33
N GLU A 293 6.31 -3.31 -9.03
CA GLU A 293 7.58 -3.77 -8.49
C GLU A 293 7.36 -4.56 -7.20
N GLY A 294 8.01 -5.72 -7.09
CA GLY A 294 7.90 -6.57 -5.92
C GLY A 294 8.98 -7.64 -5.87
N ILE A 295 9.42 -7.96 -4.66
CA ILE A 295 10.35 -9.06 -4.37
C ILE A 295 9.63 -10.00 -3.40
N GLY A 296 9.47 -11.26 -3.80
CA GLY A 296 8.96 -12.34 -2.96
C GLY A 296 10.00 -13.44 -2.77
N THR A 297 9.63 -14.54 -2.13
CA THR A 297 10.49 -15.74 -2.07
C THR A 297 10.43 -16.45 -3.42
N GLY A 298 11.56 -16.57 -4.13
CA GLY A 298 11.68 -17.28 -5.41
C GLY A 298 11.42 -16.44 -6.67
N TRP A 299 10.57 -15.41 -6.60
CA TRP A 299 10.30 -14.49 -7.72
C TRP A 299 10.48 -13.04 -7.32
N SER A 300 10.89 -12.23 -8.31
CA SER A 300 10.67 -10.80 -8.33
C SER A 300 9.88 -10.43 -9.58
N THR A 301 9.21 -9.29 -9.52
CA THR A 301 8.55 -8.68 -10.68
C THR A 301 8.99 -7.24 -10.82
N PHE A 302 9.25 -6.83 -12.05
CA PHE A 302 9.46 -5.44 -12.43
C PHE A 302 8.78 -5.19 -13.78
N ILE A 303 7.75 -4.35 -13.76
CA ILE A 303 7.01 -3.85 -14.91
C ILE A 303 7.15 -2.32 -14.85
N PRO A 304 7.74 -1.67 -15.88
CA PRO A 304 7.82 -0.21 -15.93
C PRO A 304 6.45 0.40 -16.23
N ASN A 305 6.33 1.72 -16.06
CA ASN A 305 5.12 2.45 -16.40
C ASN A 305 4.99 2.60 -17.93
N TYR A 306 3.75 2.65 -18.43
CA TYR A 306 3.39 2.88 -19.83
C TYR A 306 2.37 4.01 -19.95
N ASN A 307 2.25 4.59 -21.15
CA ASN A 307 1.32 5.68 -21.44
C ASN A 307 -0.14 5.18 -21.40
N PRO A 308 -1.03 5.78 -20.58
CA PRO A 308 -2.45 5.44 -20.59
C PRO A 308 -3.09 5.54 -21.98
N ARG A 309 -2.68 6.49 -22.82
CA ARG A 309 -3.26 6.70 -24.16
C ARG A 309 -2.87 5.58 -25.13
N ASP A 310 -1.62 5.10 -25.09
CA ASP A 310 -1.18 3.95 -25.91
C ASP A 310 -1.93 2.67 -25.52
N VAL A 311 -2.18 2.49 -24.21
CA VAL A 311 -2.98 1.38 -23.68
C VAL A 311 -4.43 1.46 -24.15
N VAL A 312 -5.07 2.64 -24.07
CA VAL A 312 -6.44 2.87 -24.58
C VAL A 312 -6.51 2.66 -26.10
N ALA A 313 -5.52 3.13 -26.86
CA ALA A 313 -5.43 2.92 -28.30
C ALA A 313 -5.37 1.44 -28.66
N ASN A 314 -4.50 0.65 -28.00
CA ASN A 314 -4.43 -0.79 -28.23
C ASN A 314 -5.71 -1.54 -27.81
N ILE A 315 -6.42 -1.10 -26.76
CA ILE A 315 -7.73 -1.66 -26.42
C ILE A 315 -8.74 -1.38 -27.55
N ARG A 316 -8.77 -0.17 -28.12
CA ARG A 316 -9.62 0.14 -29.29
C ARG A 316 -9.24 -0.71 -30.50
N ARG A 317 -7.95 -0.93 -30.77
CA ARG A 317 -7.48 -1.84 -31.82
C ARG A 317 -8.05 -3.25 -31.61
N LEU A 318 -7.91 -3.82 -30.41
CA LEU A 318 -8.49 -5.14 -30.09
C LEU A 318 -10.02 -5.19 -30.20
N LEU A 319 -10.73 -4.13 -29.79
CA LEU A 319 -12.19 -4.00 -29.97
C LEU A 319 -12.63 -3.98 -31.45
N ASN A 320 -11.77 -3.46 -32.33
CA ASN A 320 -11.98 -3.45 -33.78
C ASN A 320 -11.52 -4.73 -34.50
N GLY A 321 -10.81 -5.64 -33.81
CA GLY A 321 -10.14 -6.79 -34.43
C GLY A 321 -8.83 -6.45 -35.16
N GLU A 322 -8.23 -5.30 -34.85
CA GLU A 322 -6.92 -4.89 -35.36
C GLU A 322 -5.77 -5.46 -34.50
N MET A 323 -4.57 -5.54 -35.06
CA MET A 323 -3.36 -5.90 -34.32
C MET A 323 -2.90 -4.76 -33.40
N MET A 324 -2.40 -5.10 -32.20
CA MET A 324 -1.78 -4.15 -31.28
C MET A 324 -0.47 -3.56 -31.83
N GLU A 325 -0.19 -2.31 -31.49
CA GLU A 325 1.09 -1.64 -31.72
C GLU A 325 2.03 -1.81 -30.50
N PRO A 326 3.35 -2.06 -30.71
CA PRO A 326 4.27 -2.30 -29.60
C PRO A 326 4.44 -1.10 -28.66
N MET A 327 4.02 -1.26 -27.41
CA MET A 327 4.12 -0.24 -26.35
C MET A 327 5.56 -0.12 -25.84
N ASN A 328 5.94 1.09 -25.42
CA ASN A 328 7.27 1.39 -24.88
C ASN A 328 7.13 2.11 -23.53
N PRO A 329 8.08 1.95 -22.58
CA PRO A 329 7.97 2.57 -21.26
C PRO A 329 7.84 4.10 -21.33
N TRP A 330 6.94 4.66 -20.54
CA TRP A 330 6.63 6.09 -20.51
C TRP A 330 6.24 6.53 -19.09
N TYR A 331 6.71 7.70 -18.69
CA TYR A 331 6.54 8.24 -17.34
C TYR A 331 5.97 9.66 -17.39
N ARG A 332 4.87 9.91 -16.67
CA ARG A 332 4.22 11.23 -16.63
C ARG A 332 5.20 12.32 -16.18
N GLY A 333 5.20 13.43 -16.92
CA GLY A 333 6.04 14.61 -16.65
C GLY A 333 7.55 14.45 -16.90
N PHE A 334 8.02 13.29 -17.37
CA PHE A 334 9.44 13.07 -17.71
C PHE A 334 9.83 13.79 -19.02
N LYS A 335 10.97 14.49 -19.02
CA LYS A 335 11.40 15.38 -20.12
C LYS A 335 12.65 14.89 -20.86
N GLY A 336 13.12 13.69 -20.55
CA GLY A 336 14.25 13.03 -21.21
C GLY A 336 13.81 12.02 -22.28
N THR A 337 14.76 11.27 -22.85
CA THR A 337 14.46 10.25 -23.86
C THR A 337 14.43 8.84 -23.26
N ILE A 338 13.58 7.98 -23.82
CA ILE A 338 13.53 6.54 -23.54
C ILE A 338 13.71 5.83 -24.87
N GLU A 339 14.91 5.33 -25.13
CA GLU A 339 15.32 4.75 -26.40
C GLU A 339 15.32 3.22 -26.32
N LYS A 340 14.71 2.56 -27.31
CA LYS A 340 14.65 1.10 -27.38
C LYS A 340 16.00 0.55 -27.83
N GLY A 341 16.69 -0.12 -26.91
CA GLY A 341 17.96 -0.80 -27.17
C GLY A 341 17.75 -2.21 -27.76
N ALA A 342 18.80 -3.04 -27.66
CA ALA A 342 18.75 -4.41 -28.16
C ALA A 342 17.61 -5.23 -27.52
N SER A 343 16.73 -5.76 -28.36
CA SER A 343 15.78 -6.79 -27.96
C SER A 343 16.53 -8.11 -27.75
N LYS A 344 16.22 -8.82 -26.66
CA LYS A 344 16.65 -10.20 -26.41
C LYS A 344 15.40 -11.08 -26.41
N ASN A 345 15.56 -12.38 -26.66
CA ASN A 345 14.45 -13.36 -26.81
C ASN A 345 13.49 -13.48 -25.61
N ALA A 346 13.72 -12.77 -24.50
CA ALA A 346 12.90 -12.76 -23.30
C ALA A 346 12.69 -11.35 -22.71
N GLY A 347 12.84 -10.29 -23.52
CA GLY A 347 12.53 -8.90 -23.15
C GLY A 347 13.40 -7.83 -23.85
N CYS A 348 12.88 -6.60 -23.91
CA CYS A 348 13.61 -5.44 -24.44
C CYS A 348 14.36 -4.68 -23.33
N SER A 349 15.58 -4.24 -23.63
CA SER A 349 16.31 -3.25 -22.84
C SER A 349 16.05 -1.85 -23.38
N TYR A 350 15.86 -0.87 -22.49
CA TYR A 350 15.64 0.53 -22.83
C TYR A 350 16.71 1.40 -22.16
N THR A 351 17.24 2.37 -22.91
CA THR A 351 18.17 3.39 -22.44
C THR A 351 17.38 4.62 -22.03
N VAL A 352 17.53 5.09 -20.79
CA VAL A 352 16.81 6.27 -20.27
C VAL A 352 17.82 7.39 -20.06
N ASN A 353 17.72 8.43 -20.88
CA ASN A 353 18.62 9.58 -20.83
C ASN A 353 17.95 10.78 -20.16
N GLY A 354 18.69 11.44 -19.25
CA GLY A 354 18.37 12.79 -18.80
C GLY A 354 18.69 13.83 -19.88
N VAL A 355 18.55 15.12 -19.54
CA VAL A 355 18.83 16.23 -20.45
C VAL A 355 19.96 17.08 -19.90
N ILE A 356 21.03 17.23 -20.68
CA ILE A 356 22.16 18.12 -20.42
C ILE A 356 22.43 18.96 -21.67
N ASN A 357 22.54 20.28 -21.47
CA ASN A 357 22.78 21.25 -22.53
C ASN A 357 24.09 21.99 -22.27
N GLU A 358 24.79 22.36 -23.33
CA GLU A 358 25.89 23.31 -23.25
C GLU A 358 25.34 24.74 -23.22
N VAL A 359 25.80 25.56 -22.26
CA VAL A 359 25.43 26.98 -22.15
C VAL A 359 26.53 27.87 -22.70
N ASN A 360 27.79 27.48 -22.45
CA ASN A 360 29.01 28.08 -23.01
C ASN A 360 30.17 27.07 -22.85
N GLU A 361 31.35 27.46 -23.33
CA GLU A 361 32.58 26.66 -23.40
C GLU A 361 33.09 26.09 -22.06
N THR A 362 32.56 26.55 -20.91
CA THR A 362 32.91 26.05 -19.57
C THR A 362 31.71 25.65 -18.71
N THR A 363 30.48 25.84 -19.19
CA THR A 363 29.25 25.70 -18.40
C THR A 363 28.25 24.73 -19.05
N LEU A 364 27.91 23.67 -18.31
CA LEU A 364 26.86 22.73 -18.66
C LEU A 364 25.61 22.98 -17.78
N ARG A 365 24.41 22.83 -18.35
CA ARG A 365 23.14 22.89 -17.62
C ARG A 365 22.36 21.59 -17.78
N VAL A 366 22.25 20.85 -16.69
CA VAL A 366 21.40 19.66 -16.57
C VAL A 366 19.99 20.12 -16.22
N THR A 367 19.00 19.75 -17.03
CA THR A 367 17.58 20.14 -16.87
C THR A 367 16.64 18.97 -16.64
N GLU A 368 17.15 17.73 -16.69
CA GLU A 368 16.41 16.51 -16.40
C GLU A 368 17.38 15.39 -16.00
N LEU A 369 17.01 14.55 -15.04
CA LEU A 369 17.73 13.34 -14.64
C LEU A 369 16.98 12.10 -15.15
N PRO A 370 17.65 10.96 -15.39
CA PRO A 370 16.96 9.71 -15.70
C PRO A 370 15.87 9.34 -14.69
N VAL A 371 14.86 8.61 -15.14
CA VAL A 371 13.79 8.08 -14.28
C VAL A 371 14.40 7.28 -13.11
N ARG A 372 13.87 7.50 -11.90
CA ARG A 372 14.35 6.94 -10.63
C ARG A 372 15.78 7.35 -10.21
N ARG A 373 16.35 8.40 -10.82
CA ARG A 373 17.53 9.11 -10.29
C ARG A 373 17.05 10.37 -9.55
N TRP A 374 17.31 10.42 -8.23
CA TRP A 374 16.81 11.48 -7.36
C TRP A 374 17.75 12.68 -7.28
N THR A 375 17.22 13.86 -6.91
CA THR A 375 17.98 15.11 -6.97
C THR A 375 19.15 15.13 -5.98
N ASP A 376 18.98 14.62 -4.76
CA ASP A 376 20.07 14.58 -3.77
C ASP A 376 21.07 13.44 -4.04
N ASP A 377 20.62 12.30 -4.57
CA ASP A 377 21.52 11.25 -5.08
C ASP A 377 22.46 11.78 -6.18
N TYR A 378 21.95 12.69 -7.01
CA TYR A 378 22.70 13.35 -8.08
C TYR A 378 23.60 14.48 -7.54
N ARG A 379 23.10 15.26 -6.57
CA ARG A 379 23.89 16.28 -5.86
C ARG A 379 25.07 15.67 -5.10
N ALA A 380 24.89 14.54 -4.44
CA ALA A 380 25.96 13.80 -3.77
C ALA A 380 27.01 13.29 -4.77
N PHE A 381 26.59 12.89 -5.98
CA PHE A 381 27.51 12.58 -7.07
C PHE A 381 28.29 13.82 -7.54
N LEU A 382 27.64 14.97 -7.78
CA LEU A 382 28.34 16.21 -8.15
C LEU A 382 29.32 16.67 -7.06
N ASN A 383 28.94 16.61 -5.77
CA ASN A 383 29.86 16.82 -4.65
C ASN A 383 31.09 15.91 -4.77
N SER A 384 30.92 14.59 -4.96
CA SER A 384 32.04 13.65 -5.06
C SER A 384 33.00 13.93 -6.23
N VAL A 385 32.51 14.52 -7.33
CA VAL A 385 33.33 14.91 -8.50
C VAL A 385 33.99 16.29 -8.34
N THR A 386 33.42 17.13 -7.47
CA THR A 386 33.98 18.45 -7.09
C THR A 386 35.01 18.33 -5.97
N GLU A 387 34.79 17.43 -5.00
CA GLU A 387 35.72 17.15 -3.90
C GLU A 387 36.84 16.19 -4.29
N GLY A 388 36.58 15.26 -5.22
CA GLY A 388 37.55 14.26 -5.68
C GLY A 388 38.13 13.38 -4.57
N ASN A 389 39.32 12.82 -4.82
CA ASN A 389 40.12 12.22 -3.77
C ASN A 389 40.94 13.33 -3.09
N ARG A 390 40.66 13.59 -1.81
CA ARG A 390 41.43 14.54 -0.99
C ARG A 390 42.89 14.10 -0.85
N ASP A 391 43.78 15.07 -0.67
CA ASP A 391 45.21 14.77 -0.46
C ASP A 391 45.47 14.11 0.91
N GLU A 392 46.73 13.70 1.14
CA GLU A 392 47.18 13.07 2.40
C GLU A 392 46.96 13.96 3.65
N ASN A 393 46.72 15.27 3.45
CA ASN A 393 46.47 16.26 4.49
C ASN A 393 44.98 16.65 4.61
N GLY A 394 44.09 16.04 3.82
CA GLY A 394 42.64 16.29 3.81
C GLY A 394 42.17 17.47 2.95
N ASN A 395 43.05 18.10 2.16
CA ASN A 395 42.72 19.20 1.25
C ASN A 395 41.99 18.72 -0.01
N LEU A 396 41.31 19.65 -0.66
CA LEU A 396 40.76 19.45 -2.01
C LEU A 396 41.88 19.29 -3.06
N PRO A 397 41.66 18.52 -4.15
CA PRO A 397 42.54 18.50 -5.31
C PRO A 397 42.81 19.91 -5.86
N LYS A 398 44.04 20.12 -6.36
CA LYS A 398 44.40 21.40 -7.01
C LYS A 398 43.63 21.70 -8.30
N ASP A 399 43.14 20.67 -8.99
CA ASP A 399 42.26 20.80 -10.16
C ASP A 399 41.22 19.67 -10.14
N PRO A 400 40.03 19.89 -9.54
CA PRO A 400 38.93 18.92 -9.57
C PRO A 400 38.22 18.95 -10.92
N PHE A 401 37.61 17.81 -11.31
CA PHE A 401 36.97 17.68 -12.62
C PHE A 401 35.80 18.67 -12.79
N VAL A 402 35.03 18.89 -11.73
CA VAL A 402 34.04 19.98 -11.60
C VAL A 402 34.61 21.05 -10.67
N LYS A 403 34.55 22.32 -11.08
CA LYS A 403 35.06 23.47 -10.30
C LYS A 403 34.04 24.01 -9.28
N ASP A 404 32.81 24.20 -9.73
CA ASP A 404 31.66 24.65 -8.94
C ASP A 404 30.38 24.06 -9.58
N PHE A 405 29.32 23.90 -8.80
CA PHE A 405 28.00 23.60 -9.35
C PHE A 405 26.87 24.18 -8.48
N ARG A 406 25.77 24.55 -9.14
CA ARG A 406 24.67 25.29 -8.50
C ARG A 406 23.34 24.64 -8.85
N LYS A 407 22.55 24.27 -7.83
CA LYS A 407 21.14 23.88 -8.01
C LYS A 407 20.30 25.15 -8.17
N TYR A 408 19.47 25.18 -9.21
CA TYR A 408 18.38 26.13 -9.40
C TYR A 408 17.05 25.36 -9.48
N GLY A 409 15.92 26.04 -9.20
CA GLY A 409 14.59 25.43 -9.24
C GLY A 409 13.98 25.11 -7.87
N ASP A 410 12.73 24.68 -7.90
CA ASP A 410 11.95 24.22 -6.76
C ASP A 410 12.27 22.74 -6.45
N ASP A 411 11.36 22.05 -5.77
CA ASP A 411 11.53 20.65 -5.40
C ASP A 411 11.05 19.68 -6.50
N ALA A 412 10.48 20.20 -7.59
CA ALA A 412 10.00 19.45 -8.75
C ALA A 412 10.92 19.62 -9.99
N ALA A 413 11.36 20.85 -10.29
CA ALA A 413 12.21 21.14 -11.44
C ALA A 413 13.69 20.94 -11.10
N VAL A 414 14.31 19.92 -11.70
CA VAL A 414 15.75 19.71 -11.58
C VAL A 414 16.50 20.63 -12.55
N VAL A 415 17.21 21.63 -12.01
CA VAL A 415 18.21 22.38 -12.79
C VAL A 415 19.53 22.40 -12.02
N PHE A 416 20.60 21.89 -12.62
CA PHE A 416 21.96 22.05 -12.13
C PHE A 416 22.81 22.74 -13.20
N GLU A 417 23.49 23.82 -12.83
CA GLU A 417 24.58 24.39 -13.62
C GLU A 417 25.91 23.88 -13.08
N VAL A 418 26.79 23.42 -13.96
CA VAL A 418 28.06 22.77 -13.62
C VAL A 418 29.19 23.48 -14.38
N GLN A 419 30.20 23.94 -13.65
CA GLN A 419 31.35 24.67 -14.20
C GLN A 419 32.59 23.77 -14.29
N LEU A 420 33.29 23.83 -15.42
CA LEU A 420 34.46 23.01 -15.75
C LEU A 420 35.69 23.90 -16.08
N SER A 421 36.86 23.28 -16.29
CA SER A 421 37.88 23.86 -17.17
C SER A 421 37.54 23.57 -18.63
N GLU A 422 38.10 24.33 -19.56
CA GLU A 422 38.00 24.05 -21.00
C GLU A 422 38.55 22.66 -21.33
N GLU A 423 39.64 22.24 -20.67
CA GLU A 423 40.21 20.90 -20.76
C GLU A 423 39.23 19.81 -20.28
N ASN A 424 38.62 19.98 -19.09
CA ASN A 424 37.63 19.03 -18.56
C ASN A 424 36.34 19.02 -19.39
N MET A 425 35.96 20.15 -20.02
CA MET A 425 34.84 20.21 -20.96
C MET A 425 35.15 19.46 -22.26
N MET A 426 36.36 19.61 -22.83
CA MET A 426 36.79 18.83 -23.99
C MET A 426 36.83 17.32 -23.67
N ALA A 427 37.37 16.94 -22.50
CA ALA A 427 37.36 15.55 -22.04
C ALA A 427 35.93 15.02 -21.84
N ALA A 428 35.01 15.81 -21.27
CA ALA A 428 33.61 15.45 -21.11
C ALA A 428 32.90 15.24 -22.46
N LYS A 429 33.20 16.07 -23.46
CA LYS A 429 32.68 15.94 -24.83
C LYS A 429 33.22 14.67 -25.51
N GLN A 430 34.50 14.34 -25.35
CA GLN A 430 35.11 13.13 -25.91
C GLN A 430 34.57 11.83 -25.27
N GLU A 431 34.31 11.80 -23.96
CA GLU A 431 33.72 10.64 -23.29
C GLU A 431 32.20 10.52 -23.50
N GLY A 432 31.54 11.62 -23.87
CA GLY A 432 30.10 11.76 -24.03
C GLY A 432 29.43 12.29 -22.76
N LEU A 433 28.82 13.47 -22.84
CA LEU A 433 28.28 14.21 -21.68
C LEU A 433 27.31 13.38 -20.82
N LEU A 434 26.33 12.71 -21.45
CA LEU A 434 25.34 11.88 -20.74
C LEU A 434 25.99 10.76 -19.91
N LYS A 435 27.00 10.10 -20.48
CA LYS A 435 27.75 9.03 -19.82
C LYS A 435 28.61 9.59 -18.69
N LYS A 436 29.39 10.65 -18.95
CA LYS A 436 30.30 11.28 -17.97
C LYS A 436 29.56 11.77 -16.73
N PHE A 437 28.40 12.40 -16.93
CA PHE A 437 27.57 12.92 -15.84
C PHE A 437 26.57 11.90 -15.28
N LYS A 438 26.64 10.61 -15.66
CA LYS A 438 25.72 9.55 -15.18
C LYS A 438 24.23 9.90 -15.40
N LEU A 439 23.95 10.57 -16.51
CA LEU A 439 22.62 10.94 -17.00
C LEU A 439 22.06 9.90 -17.99
N THR A 440 22.53 8.66 -17.90
CA THR A 440 21.97 7.50 -18.60
C THR A 440 21.75 6.38 -17.59
N THR A 441 20.54 5.84 -17.51
CA THR A 441 20.22 4.58 -16.83
C THR A 441 19.64 3.58 -17.82
N SER A 442 19.37 2.35 -17.37
CA SER A 442 18.71 1.34 -18.21
C SER A 442 17.54 0.69 -17.49
N ILE A 443 16.51 0.35 -18.26
CA ILE A 443 15.30 -0.36 -17.83
C ILE A 443 15.23 -1.66 -18.61
N SER A 444 14.94 -2.79 -17.95
CA SER A 444 14.68 -4.07 -18.61
C SER A 444 13.23 -4.48 -18.44
N THR A 445 12.61 -4.96 -19.51
CA THR A 445 11.27 -5.58 -19.49
C THR A 445 11.30 -7.10 -19.33
N SER A 446 12.47 -7.69 -19.04
CA SER A 446 12.66 -9.15 -19.05
C SER A 446 12.11 -9.93 -17.84
N ASN A 447 11.51 -9.26 -16.85
CA ASN A 447 11.16 -9.84 -15.55
C ASN A 447 9.73 -9.48 -15.11
N MET A 448 8.78 -9.59 -16.03
CA MET A 448 7.36 -9.30 -15.78
C MET A 448 6.66 -10.57 -15.30
N HIS A 449 6.52 -10.71 -13.98
CA HIS A 449 5.79 -11.81 -13.33
C HIS A 449 4.51 -11.27 -12.68
N LEU A 450 3.37 -11.86 -13.01
CA LEU A 450 2.08 -11.58 -12.39
C LEU A 450 1.37 -12.88 -12.04
N PHE A 451 0.30 -12.80 -11.26
CA PHE A 451 -0.66 -13.89 -11.17
C PHE A 451 -1.61 -13.83 -12.38
N ASP A 452 -1.92 -14.99 -12.96
CA ASP A 452 -3.03 -15.16 -13.91
C ASP A 452 -4.38 -15.21 -13.19
N SER A 453 -5.48 -15.22 -13.95
CA SER A 453 -6.84 -15.29 -13.38
C SER A 453 -7.12 -16.56 -12.54
N ALA A 454 -6.30 -17.62 -12.67
CA ALA A 454 -6.35 -18.82 -11.84
C ALA A 454 -5.53 -18.71 -10.52
N GLY A 455 -4.80 -17.62 -10.30
CA GLY A 455 -3.94 -17.40 -9.14
C GLY A 455 -2.56 -18.10 -9.25
N VAL A 456 -2.10 -18.41 -10.46
CA VAL A 456 -0.79 -19.02 -10.73
C VAL A 456 0.20 -17.94 -11.20
N ILE A 457 1.45 -17.99 -10.73
CA ILE A 457 2.48 -17.05 -11.18
C ILE A 457 2.88 -17.38 -12.62
N LYS A 458 2.59 -16.46 -13.54
CA LYS A 458 2.93 -16.48 -14.96
C LYS A 458 4.01 -15.44 -15.26
N LYS A 459 4.98 -15.80 -16.12
CA LYS A 459 5.91 -14.85 -16.75
C LYS A 459 5.30 -14.35 -18.06
N TYR A 460 5.47 -13.07 -18.32
CA TYR A 460 5.13 -12.39 -19.57
C TYR A 460 6.43 -11.90 -20.21
N ASP A 461 6.53 -11.97 -21.53
CA ASP A 461 7.73 -11.60 -22.30
C ASP A 461 7.64 -10.18 -22.90
N ASN A 462 6.42 -9.66 -23.04
CA ASN A 462 6.11 -8.32 -23.53
C ASN A 462 4.83 -7.77 -22.84
N PRO A 463 4.59 -6.44 -22.83
CA PRO A 463 3.38 -5.87 -22.21
C PRO A 463 2.10 -6.17 -23.00
N GLU A 464 2.19 -6.49 -24.28
CA GLU A 464 1.04 -6.84 -25.14
C GLU A 464 0.35 -8.14 -24.65
N GLN A 465 1.11 -9.16 -24.22
CA GLN A 465 0.56 -10.38 -23.60
C GLN A 465 -0.22 -10.10 -22.31
N ILE A 466 0.18 -9.08 -21.53
CA ILE A 466 -0.55 -8.66 -20.32
C ILE A 466 -1.85 -7.97 -20.71
N LEU A 467 -1.80 -7.13 -21.75
CA LEU A 467 -2.97 -6.43 -22.28
C LEU A 467 -3.99 -7.37 -22.93
N GLU A 468 -3.54 -8.39 -23.65
CA GLU A 468 -4.38 -9.41 -24.30
C GLU A 468 -5.12 -10.28 -23.27
N GLU A 469 -4.43 -10.77 -22.23
CA GLU A 469 -5.09 -11.55 -21.16
C GLU A 469 -6.10 -10.70 -20.38
N PHE A 470 -5.75 -9.46 -20.06
CA PHE A 470 -6.68 -8.49 -19.46
C PHE A 470 -7.87 -8.22 -20.39
N PHE A 471 -7.65 -8.08 -21.70
CA PHE A 471 -8.69 -7.69 -22.65
C PHE A 471 -9.86 -8.68 -22.68
N HIS A 472 -9.55 -9.97 -22.77
CA HIS A 472 -10.58 -11.02 -22.79
C HIS A 472 -11.36 -11.08 -21.47
N LEU A 473 -10.66 -10.98 -20.33
CA LEU A 473 -11.31 -11.00 -19.01
C LEU A 473 -12.18 -9.75 -18.79
N ARG A 474 -11.71 -8.56 -19.22
CA ARG A 474 -12.49 -7.32 -19.13
C ARG A 474 -13.74 -7.34 -20.01
N LEU A 475 -13.67 -7.93 -21.20
CA LEU A 475 -14.83 -8.09 -22.08
C LEU A 475 -15.93 -8.96 -21.44
N GLU A 476 -15.55 -10.09 -20.82
CA GLU A 476 -16.48 -10.94 -20.05
C GLU A 476 -17.16 -10.16 -18.91
N TYR A 477 -16.44 -9.23 -18.27
CA TYR A 477 -17.02 -8.36 -17.24
C TYR A 477 -17.96 -7.27 -17.80
N TYR A 478 -17.78 -6.79 -19.03
CA TYR A 478 -18.80 -5.94 -19.68
C TYR A 478 -20.06 -6.70 -20.06
N GLU A 479 -19.97 -7.99 -20.40
CA GLU A 479 -21.16 -8.84 -20.60
C GLU A 479 -21.94 -9.02 -19.29
N LYS A 480 -21.23 -9.32 -18.20
CA LYS A 480 -21.81 -9.37 -16.83
C LYS A 480 -22.43 -8.02 -16.44
N ARG A 481 -21.74 -6.90 -16.69
CA ARG A 481 -22.26 -5.54 -16.41
C ARG A 481 -23.53 -5.25 -17.21
N LYS A 482 -23.53 -5.49 -18.53
CA LYS A 482 -24.72 -5.27 -19.37
C LYS A 482 -25.91 -6.06 -18.84
N LYS A 483 -25.71 -7.33 -18.50
CA LYS A 483 -26.78 -8.19 -17.93
C LYS A 483 -27.34 -7.60 -16.63
N VAL A 484 -26.49 -7.28 -15.65
CA VAL A 484 -26.94 -6.75 -14.36
C VAL A 484 -27.58 -5.36 -14.49
N LEU A 485 -27.10 -4.51 -15.39
CA LEU A 485 -27.75 -3.22 -15.68
C LEU A 485 -29.14 -3.40 -16.30
N LEU A 486 -29.33 -4.37 -17.21
CA LEU A 486 -30.64 -4.71 -17.76
C LEU A 486 -31.59 -5.26 -16.69
N GLU A 487 -31.15 -6.23 -15.88
CA GLU A 487 -31.96 -6.81 -14.79
C GLU A 487 -32.41 -5.75 -13.77
N ASN A 488 -31.53 -4.79 -13.44
CA ASN A 488 -31.88 -3.67 -12.55
C ASN A 488 -32.88 -2.69 -13.19
N LEU A 489 -32.70 -2.31 -14.47
CA LEU A 489 -33.61 -1.40 -15.16
C LEU A 489 -34.99 -2.03 -15.38
N GLU A 490 -35.06 -3.30 -15.77
CA GLU A 490 -36.32 -4.04 -15.90
C GLU A 490 -37.05 -4.16 -14.56
N PHE A 491 -36.33 -4.27 -13.44
CA PHE A 491 -36.90 -4.27 -12.10
C PHE A 491 -37.41 -2.88 -11.64
N GLU A 492 -36.72 -1.78 -11.98
CA GLU A 492 -37.25 -0.42 -11.72
C GLU A 492 -38.44 -0.08 -12.62
N LEU A 493 -38.42 -0.46 -13.89
CA LEU A 493 -39.56 -0.32 -14.81
C LEU A 493 -40.78 -1.06 -14.25
N LEU A 494 -40.61 -2.31 -13.80
CA LEU A 494 -41.69 -3.08 -13.16
C LEU A 494 -42.20 -2.41 -11.86
N LYS A 495 -41.33 -1.78 -11.06
CA LYS A 495 -41.76 -0.99 -9.89
C LYS A 495 -42.55 0.25 -10.30
N LEU A 496 -42.16 0.93 -11.37
CA LEU A 496 -42.83 2.12 -11.89
C LEU A 496 -44.21 1.78 -12.46
N GLU A 497 -44.32 0.74 -13.31
CA GLU A 497 -45.60 0.20 -13.76
C GLU A 497 -46.53 -0.12 -12.59
N ASN A 498 -46.02 -0.79 -11.54
CA ASN A 498 -46.80 -1.14 -10.36
C ASN A 498 -47.16 0.08 -9.47
N LYS A 499 -46.46 1.22 -9.58
CA LYS A 499 -46.89 2.50 -8.99
C LYS A 499 -47.98 3.13 -9.83
N VAL A 500 -47.79 3.25 -11.16
CA VAL A 500 -48.75 3.84 -12.10
C VAL A 500 -50.09 3.09 -12.03
N ARG A 501 -50.08 1.75 -12.03
CA ARG A 501 -51.26 0.87 -11.89
C ARG A 501 -51.99 0.99 -10.54
N LYS A 502 -51.39 1.64 -9.53
CA LYS A 502 -52.01 1.93 -8.22
C LYS A 502 -52.52 3.37 -8.09
N VAL A 503 -52.06 4.29 -8.95
CA VAL A 503 -52.40 5.72 -8.92
C VAL A 503 -53.44 6.07 -9.98
N LEU A 504 -53.34 5.50 -11.18
CA LEU A 504 -54.34 5.69 -12.24
C LEU A 504 -55.49 4.68 -12.11
N PRO A 505 -56.76 5.12 -12.25
CA PRO A 505 -57.88 4.19 -12.42
C PRO A 505 -57.73 3.43 -13.74
N PRO A 506 -58.30 2.21 -13.85
CA PRO A 506 -58.21 1.42 -15.07
C PRO A 506 -58.93 2.13 -16.23
N ILE A 507 -58.15 2.69 -17.16
CA ILE A 507 -58.68 3.32 -18.38
C ILE A 507 -59.47 2.24 -19.16
N PRO A 508 -60.77 2.46 -19.45
CA PRO A 508 -61.55 1.49 -20.18
C PRO A 508 -61.00 1.38 -21.60
N LYS A 509 -60.52 0.17 -21.96
CA LYS A 509 -60.09 -0.14 -23.33
C LYS A 509 -61.28 0.08 -24.27
N LYS A 510 -61.27 1.20 -25.00
CA LYS A 510 -62.27 1.45 -26.07
C LYS A 510 -62.22 0.26 -27.04
N SER A 511 -63.37 -0.36 -27.23
CA SER A 511 -63.51 -1.50 -28.14
C SER A 511 -63.20 -1.08 -29.57
N LYS A 512 -62.61 -2.00 -30.36
CA LYS A 512 -62.38 -1.80 -31.79
C LYS A 512 -63.73 -1.73 -32.53
N ALA A 513 -64.30 -0.53 -32.65
CA ALA A 513 -65.36 -0.25 -33.59
C ALA A 513 -64.75 -0.07 -34.98
N VAL A 514 -65.15 -0.91 -35.95
CA VAL A 514 -64.66 -0.82 -37.32
C VAL A 514 -65.42 0.27 -38.07
N VAL A 515 -64.72 1.32 -38.47
CA VAL A 515 -65.15 2.24 -39.54
C VAL A 515 -63.94 2.45 -40.45
N ALA A 516 -64.12 2.31 -41.75
CA ALA A 516 -63.07 2.54 -42.74
C ALA A 516 -63.16 3.98 -43.29
N GLY A 517 -62.02 4.67 -43.34
CA GLY A 517 -61.88 6.02 -43.87
C GLY A 517 -60.43 6.50 -43.76
N ALA A 518 -60.02 7.37 -44.69
CA ALA A 518 -58.75 8.11 -44.63
C ALA A 518 -58.85 9.22 -43.55
N THR A 519 -57.78 9.88 -43.08
CA THR A 519 -56.48 10.21 -43.73
C THR A 519 -55.28 10.03 -42.79
N ASP A 520 -54.09 10.45 -43.23
CA ASP A 520 -52.93 10.69 -42.37
C ASP A 520 -53.31 11.50 -41.12
N ASP A 521 -52.87 11.01 -39.96
CA ASP A 521 -52.54 11.84 -38.80
C ASP A 521 -51.42 11.14 -38.02
N LYS A 522 -50.58 11.92 -37.35
CA LYS A 522 -49.41 11.38 -36.64
C LYS A 522 -49.82 10.84 -35.28
N GLU A 523 -49.51 9.58 -34.98
CA GLU A 523 -49.43 9.15 -33.58
C GLU A 523 -48.19 9.82 -32.96
N GLU A 524 -48.42 10.94 -32.27
CA GLU A 524 -47.49 11.45 -31.27
C GLU A 524 -47.42 10.44 -30.13
N ALA A 525 -46.45 9.52 -30.22
CA ALA A 525 -46.08 8.69 -29.09
C ALA A 525 -45.59 9.61 -27.97
N GLU A 526 -46.27 9.63 -26.83
CA GLU A 526 -45.82 10.35 -25.65
C GLU A 526 -44.44 9.79 -25.24
N ASP A 527 -43.39 10.58 -25.48
CA ASP A 527 -42.00 10.23 -25.16
C ASP A 527 -41.86 10.03 -23.65
N ASN A 528 -42.01 8.79 -23.20
CA ASN A 528 -41.71 8.38 -21.83
C ASN A 528 -40.20 8.09 -21.74
N PRO A 529 -39.38 9.01 -21.19
CA PRO A 529 -37.93 8.95 -21.35
C PRO A 529 -37.31 7.70 -20.70
N ASP A 530 -37.96 7.14 -19.68
CA ASP A 530 -37.45 5.96 -18.95
C ASP A 530 -37.49 4.68 -19.81
N VAL A 531 -38.50 4.54 -20.69
CA VAL A 531 -38.62 3.38 -21.60
C VAL A 531 -37.49 3.40 -22.64
N SER A 532 -37.11 4.60 -23.10
CA SER A 532 -36.03 4.77 -24.07
C SER A 532 -34.69 4.20 -23.58
N GLY A 533 -34.38 4.38 -22.28
CA GLY A 533 -33.12 3.94 -21.69
C GLY A 533 -32.93 2.42 -21.72
N VAL A 534 -34.00 1.65 -21.46
CA VAL A 534 -33.96 0.18 -21.46
C VAL A 534 -33.75 -0.35 -22.88
N ASP A 535 -34.50 0.16 -23.86
CA ASP A 535 -34.38 -0.29 -25.26
C ASP A 535 -33.10 0.21 -25.94
N ILE A 536 -32.51 1.32 -25.49
CA ILE A 536 -31.13 1.69 -25.85
C ILE A 536 -30.15 0.65 -25.30
N LEU A 537 -30.16 0.38 -23.99
CA LEU A 537 -29.20 -0.56 -23.38
C LEU A 537 -29.31 -1.98 -23.95
N ARG A 538 -30.53 -2.44 -24.27
CA ARG A 538 -30.75 -3.72 -24.96
C ARG A 538 -29.99 -3.80 -26.28
N LYS A 539 -30.01 -2.73 -27.08
CA LYS A 539 -29.34 -2.62 -28.39
C LYS A 539 -27.82 -2.42 -28.27
N THR A 540 -27.34 -1.67 -27.27
CA THR A 540 -25.90 -1.39 -27.07
C THR A 540 -25.10 -2.67 -26.82
N THR A 541 -24.01 -2.90 -27.56
CA THR A 541 -23.11 -4.04 -27.35
C THR A 541 -22.21 -3.86 -26.12
N PRO A 542 -21.69 -4.95 -25.50
CA PRO A 542 -20.69 -4.86 -24.44
C PRO A 542 -19.44 -4.06 -24.87
N THR A 543 -19.02 -4.21 -26.12
CA THR A 543 -17.93 -3.44 -26.73
C THR A 543 -18.23 -1.94 -26.78
N ALA A 544 -19.44 -1.53 -27.15
CA ALA A 544 -19.85 -0.13 -27.19
C ALA A 544 -19.97 0.50 -25.78
N LEU A 545 -20.32 -0.29 -24.75
CA LEU A 545 -20.22 0.17 -23.36
C LEU A 545 -18.77 0.45 -22.97
N TRP A 546 -17.82 -0.39 -23.40
CA TRP A 546 -16.40 -0.16 -23.14
C TRP A 546 -15.85 1.05 -23.90
N VAL A 547 -16.18 1.23 -25.18
CA VAL A 547 -15.77 2.41 -25.96
C VAL A 547 -16.20 3.71 -25.26
N LYS A 548 -17.44 3.78 -24.76
CA LYS A 548 -17.95 4.92 -24.00
C LYS A 548 -17.18 5.17 -22.69
N ASP A 549 -16.86 4.12 -21.93
CA ASP A 549 -16.06 4.24 -20.70
C ASP A 549 -14.62 4.71 -21.01
N LEU A 550 -14.03 4.30 -22.15
CA LEU A 550 -12.71 4.74 -22.62
C LEU A 550 -12.71 6.21 -23.08
N GLU A 551 -13.73 6.64 -23.83
CA GLU A 551 -13.92 8.05 -24.21
C GLU A 551 -14.05 8.95 -22.96
N ALA A 552 -14.84 8.52 -21.98
CA ALA A 552 -14.99 9.23 -20.71
C ALA A 552 -13.67 9.30 -19.91
N LEU A 553 -12.83 8.26 -20.00
CA LEU A 553 -11.49 8.27 -19.40
C LEU A 553 -10.54 9.23 -20.10
N GLU A 554 -10.52 9.24 -21.44
CA GLU A 554 -9.68 10.17 -22.21
C GLU A 554 -10.01 11.64 -21.90
N MET A 555 -11.29 11.98 -21.76
CA MET A 555 -11.70 13.32 -21.30
C MET A 555 -11.15 13.67 -19.89
N GLN A 556 -10.91 12.69 -19.02
CA GLN A 556 -10.25 12.91 -17.73
C GLN A 556 -8.72 13.01 -17.86
N LEU A 557 -8.12 12.29 -18.82
CA LEU A 557 -6.68 12.44 -19.15
C LEU A 557 -6.41 13.82 -19.76
N ASP A 558 -7.26 14.31 -20.66
CA ASP A 558 -7.19 15.66 -21.23
C ASP A 558 -7.30 16.74 -20.15
N ALA A 559 -8.19 16.53 -19.17
CA ALA A 559 -8.33 17.43 -18.02
C ALA A 559 -7.11 17.41 -17.09
N LEU A 560 -6.45 16.25 -16.93
CA LEU A 560 -5.24 16.09 -16.14
C LEU A 560 -4.03 16.73 -16.82
N ASP A 561 -3.83 16.49 -18.12
CA ASP A 561 -2.77 17.10 -18.93
C ASP A 561 -2.92 18.65 -18.95
N LYS A 562 -4.16 19.15 -19.01
CA LYS A 562 -4.45 20.58 -18.87
C LYS A 562 -4.09 21.12 -17.49
N TYR A 563 -4.47 20.43 -16.42
CA TYR A 563 -4.13 20.81 -15.04
C TYR A 563 -2.62 20.86 -14.82
N ASP A 564 -1.87 19.87 -15.34
CA ASP A 564 -0.41 19.84 -15.26
C ASP A 564 0.23 21.00 -16.04
N ALA A 565 -0.31 21.35 -17.21
CA ALA A 565 0.14 22.50 -18.00
C ALA A 565 -0.12 23.85 -17.28
N GLU A 566 -1.32 24.05 -16.72
CA GLU A 566 -1.67 25.24 -15.92
C GLU A 566 -0.79 25.33 -14.66
N ALA A 567 -0.50 24.20 -14.00
CA ALA A 567 0.38 24.14 -12.84
C ALA A 567 1.85 24.46 -13.19
N GLU A 568 2.37 24.00 -14.33
CA GLU A 568 3.71 24.39 -14.77
C GLU A 568 3.76 25.87 -15.20
N GLU A 569 2.73 26.40 -15.85
CA GLU A 569 2.68 27.82 -16.20
C GLU A 569 2.64 28.72 -14.94
N ALA A 570 1.85 28.36 -13.93
CA ALA A 570 1.80 29.05 -12.64
C ALA A 570 3.18 29.06 -11.94
N ARG A 571 3.89 27.92 -11.92
CA ARG A 571 5.28 27.84 -11.41
C ARG A 571 6.24 28.72 -12.21
N ARG A 572 6.10 28.78 -13.53
CA ARG A 572 6.93 29.64 -14.41
C ARG A 572 6.70 31.13 -14.11
N LYS A 573 5.45 31.56 -13.89
CA LYS A 573 5.10 32.95 -13.53
C LYS A 573 5.73 33.38 -12.20
N LEU A 574 5.51 32.59 -11.13
CA LEU A 574 6.11 32.83 -9.81
C LEU A 574 7.64 32.95 -9.87
N LYS A 575 8.29 32.21 -10.77
CA LYS A 575 9.75 32.24 -10.99
C LYS A 575 10.22 33.45 -11.81
N GLY A 576 9.35 34.06 -12.62
CA GLY A 576 9.60 35.33 -13.31
C GLY A 576 9.55 36.51 -12.35
N ASP A 577 8.49 36.60 -11.55
CA ASP A 577 8.29 37.69 -10.58
C ASP A 577 9.41 37.69 -9.51
N ALA A 578 9.82 36.52 -9.04
CA ALA A 578 10.96 36.36 -8.11
C ALA A 578 12.32 36.79 -8.71
N GLY A 579 12.42 37.00 -10.03
CA GLY A 579 13.59 37.55 -10.69
C GLY A 579 13.70 39.08 -10.62
N GLY A 580 12.63 39.79 -10.22
CA GLY A 580 12.57 41.26 -10.23
C GLY A 580 13.15 41.96 -9.01
N GLU A 581 13.05 41.36 -7.81
CA GLU A 581 13.39 42.03 -6.54
C GLU A 581 14.53 41.37 -5.76
N ALA A 582 15.72 41.30 -6.37
CA ALA A 582 16.98 41.00 -5.66
C ALA A 582 17.44 42.19 -4.79
N GLY A 583 16.58 42.70 -3.89
CA GLY A 583 16.74 44.03 -3.30
C GLY A 583 16.51 44.21 -1.79
N LEU A 584 15.67 43.42 -1.10
CA LEU A 584 15.33 43.65 0.32
C LEU A 584 15.62 42.46 1.26
N LYS A 585 16.12 42.80 2.46
CA LYS A 585 16.47 41.85 3.53
C LYS A 585 15.22 41.36 4.28
N VAL A 586 14.80 40.11 4.07
CA VAL A 586 13.77 39.47 4.91
C VAL A 586 14.40 38.94 6.20
N SER A 587 13.99 39.53 7.34
CA SER A 587 14.38 39.06 8.67
C SER A 587 13.62 37.78 9.05
N LYS A 588 14.34 36.70 9.40
CA LYS A 588 13.73 35.50 9.97
C LYS A 588 13.30 35.77 11.41
N GLN A 589 12.01 35.97 11.64
CA GLN A 589 11.40 35.79 12.97
C GLN A 589 10.81 34.37 13.10
N ALA A 590 11.13 33.68 14.19
CA ALA A 590 10.57 32.38 14.50
C ALA A 590 9.09 32.48 14.92
N PRO A 591 8.25 31.49 14.60
CA PRO A 591 6.85 31.47 15.04
C PRO A 591 6.76 31.39 16.56
N LYS A 592 5.93 32.25 17.16
CA LYS A 592 5.69 32.27 18.62
C LYS A 592 4.53 31.34 18.96
N ASN A 593 4.66 30.57 20.04
CA ASN A 593 3.65 29.61 20.49
C ASN A 593 2.27 30.27 20.72
N PRO A 594 1.15 29.58 20.39
CA PRO A 594 -0.19 30.09 20.65
C PRO A 594 -0.44 30.34 22.15
N ARG A 595 -0.89 31.55 22.50
CA ARG A 595 -1.31 31.86 23.87
C ARG A 595 -2.72 31.33 24.14
N LYS A 596 -2.90 30.66 25.28
CA LYS A 596 -4.22 30.33 25.85
C LYS A 596 -5.03 31.62 26.03
N TYR A 597 -6.32 31.61 25.64
CA TYR A 597 -7.25 32.71 25.92
C TYR A 597 -8.40 32.25 26.81
N THR A 598 -8.70 33.06 27.82
CA THR A 598 -9.66 32.78 28.89
C THR A 598 -11.00 33.46 28.61
N LYS A 599 -12.11 32.90 29.12
CA LYS A 599 -13.45 33.50 29.01
C LYS A 599 -13.53 34.89 29.67
N LYS A 600 -14.16 35.83 28.98
CA LYS A 600 -15.03 36.88 29.56
C LYS A 600 -16.14 37.23 28.55
N ALA A 601 -17.18 37.94 28.98
CA ALA A 601 -18.43 38.10 28.24
C ALA A 601 -19.15 39.42 28.58
N ILE A 602 -20.32 39.63 27.95
CA ILE A 602 -21.41 40.60 28.24
C ILE A 602 -21.33 41.96 27.49
N ASN A 603 -22.28 42.13 26.55
CA ASN A 603 -23.07 43.32 26.15
C ASN A 603 -22.33 44.58 25.57
N GLU A 604 -22.89 45.47 24.73
CA GLU A 604 -24.13 45.60 23.88
C GLU A 604 -23.88 46.78 22.87
N GLU A 605 -24.72 47.28 21.94
CA GLU A 605 -26.14 47.12 21.54
C GLU A 605 -26.33 47.56 20.04
N VAL A 606 -27.59 47.67 19.52
CA VAL A 606 -28.11 48.69 18.53
C VAL A 606 -27.42 48.86 17.13
N CYS A 607 -28.08 48.85 15.96
CA CYS A 607 -29.50 48.61 15.58
C CYS A 607 -29.73 48.46 14.04
N VAL A 608 -30.82 47.73 13.66
CA VAL A 608 -31.83 48.01 12.58
C VAL A 608 -31.41 48.05 11.08
N GLU A 609 -32.08 47.35 10.14
CA GLU A 609 -32.96 46.14 10.19
C GLU A 609 -32.71 45.21 8.96
N THR A 610 -33.53 44.90 7.92
CA THR A 610 -34.91 45.27 7.53
C THR A 610 -35.62 44.16 6.70
N MET A 611 -36.69 43.56 7.24
CA MET A 611 -37.72 42.70 6.59
C MET A 611 -37.29 41.38 5.90
N ARG A 612 -38.14 40.34 5.75
CA ARG A 612 -39.62 40.23 5.82
C ARG A 612 -40.06 38.89 6.45
N LYS A 613 -41.30 38.81 6.98
CA LYS A 613 -41.89 37.63 7.66
C LYS A 613 -43.04 36.98 6.88
N SER A 614 -43.39 35.74 7.22
CA SER A 614 -44.76 35.21 7.20
C SER A 614 -45.04 34.36 8.47
N SER A 615 -46.20 34.57 9.10
CA SER A 615 -46.73 33.86 10.29
C SER A 615 -47.60 32.64 9.89
N SER A 616 -48.34 31.89 10.72
CA SER A 616 -48.86 31.97 12.11
C SER A 616 -49.19 30.53 12.59
N SER A 617 -49.00 30.09 13.84
CA SER A 617 -49.68 30.46 15.12
C SER A 617 -51.15 30.05 15.25
N ALA A 618 -51.44 29.05 16.12
CA ALA A 618 -52.65 28.92 16.96
C ALA A 618 -52.44 27.83 18.05
N MET A 619 -53.27 27.82 19.11
CA MET A 619 -53.23 26.87 20.24
C MET A 619 -54.60 26.20 20.43
N GLU A 620 -54.65 25.00 21.02
CA GLU A 620 -55.75 24.62 21.93
C GLU A 620 -55.32 23.60 23.01
N LYS A 621 -56.24 23.16 23.88
CA LYS A 621 -55.98 22.50 25.18
C LYS A 621 -56.44 21.03 25.18
N ASP A 622 -55.96 20.22 26.14
CA ASP A 622 -56.82 19.72 27.24
C ASP A 622 -56.04 18.99 28.38
N GLN A 623 -56.75 18.32 29.30
CA GLN A 623 -56.37 18.10 30.70
C GLN A 623 -56.24 16.63 31.15
N GLN A 624 -55.40 16.40 32.18
CA GLN A 624 -55.43 15.43 33.31
C GLN A 624 -53.98 15.30 33.84
N GLY A 625 -53.61 15.18 35.12
CA GLY A 625 -54.23 14.62 36.33
C GLY A 625 -53.27 13.50 36.84
N GLU A 626 -52.77 13.42 38.08
CA GLU A 626 -53.13 14.05 39.37
C GLU A 626 -51.91 14.33 40.31
N ASN A 627 -52.22 14.81 41.53
CA ASN A 627 -51.45 15.10 42.76
C ASN A 627 -50.10 14.35 43.01
N VAL A 628 -49.05 14.92 43.65
CA VAL A 628 -48.87 15.91 44.75
C VAL A 628 -49.00 15.34 46.18
N THR A 629 -47.90 15.30 46.93
CA THR A 629 -47.77 15.79 48.35
C THR A 629 -46.31 15.72 48.85
N GLU A 630 -46.01 16.34 49.99
CA GLU A 630 -44.64 16.69 50.45
C GLU A 630 -44.54 16.66 52.01
N VAL A 631 -43.31 16.87 52.54
CA VAL A 631 -42.94 17.37 53.89
C VAL A 631 -42.85 16.40 55.11
N VAL A 632 -41.93 16.76 56.02
CA VAL A 632 -41.80 16.45 57.47
C VAL A 632 -40.87 15.29 57.94
N LYS A 633 -39.99 15.63 58.90
CA LYS A 633 -39.18 14.73 59.77
C LYS A 633 -39.53 14.98 61.25
N PRO A 634 -39.42 13.95 62.12
CA PRO A 634 -38.90 14.16 63.49
C PRO A 634 -37.53 13.46 63.77
N LYS A 635 -37.08 13.40 65.04
CA LYS A 635 -35.69 13.12 65.46
C LYS A 635 -35.55 11.95 66.46
N GLY A 636 -34.39 11.27 66.45
CA GLY A 636 -33.80 10.52 67.60
C GLY A 636 -33.92 8.98 67.54
N ARG A 637 -33.05 8.19 68.19
CA ARG A 637 -31.84 8.50 69.01
C ARG A 637 -30.91 7.27 69.16
N ALA A 638 -29.60 7.44 68.89
CA ALA A 638 -28.42 6.62 69.29
C ALA A 638 -28.26 5.15 68.79
N GLY A 639 -27.02 4.73 68.47
CA GLY A 639 -26.69 3.32 68.10
C GLY A 639 -25.33 3.05 67.41
N SER A 640 -24.20 3.17 68.13
CA SER A 640 -22.87 2.54 67.87
C SER A 640 -22.33 2.25 66.43
N ARG A 641 -21.52 3.19 65.91
CA ARG A 641 -20.22 3.04 65.17
C ARG A 641 -19.87 1.73 64.42
N LYS A 642 -19.66 1.85 63.10
CA LYS A 642 -18.40 1.50 62.39
C LYS A 642 -18.27 2.37 61.11
N ALA A 643 -17.05 2.67 60.65
CA ALA A 643 -16.82 3.72 59.65
C ALA A 643 -16.51 3.17 58.24
N PRO A 644 -17.07 3.75 57.16
CA PRO A 644 -16.68 3.47 55.77
C PRO A 644 -15.48 4.34 55.33
N ALA A 645 -14.75 3.87 54.32
CA ALA A 645 -13.56 4.56 53.79
C ALA A 645 -13.88 5.87 53.05
N LYS A 646 -12.92 6.79 53.02
CA LYS A 646 -13.00 8.03 52.22
C LYS A 646 -12.88 7.70 50.72
N LYS A 647 -13.65 8.40 49.89
CA LYS A 647 -13.36 8.51 48.46
C LYS A 647 -12.22 9.52 48.26
N GLU A 648 -11.16 9.12 47.59
CA GLU A 648 -10.18 10.07 47.06
C GLU A 648 -10.61 10.59 45.69
N LYS A 649 -10.04 11.71 45.27
CA LYS A 649 -10.30 12.32 43.95
C LYS A 649 -9.42 11.64 42.90
N PRO A 650 -9.83 11.60 41.61
CA PRO A 650 -8.89 11.26 40.55
C PRO A 650 -7.73 12.25 40.54
N SER A 651 -6.51 11.73 40.39
CA SER A 651 -5.29 12.52 40.17
C SER A 651 -5.31 13.18 38.78
N PRO A 652 -4.52 14.24 38.55
CA PRO A 652 -4.28 14.75 37.20
C PRO A 652 -3.64 13.68 36.31
N LEU A 653 -3.88 13.78 35.00
CA LEU A 653 -2.98 13.19 34.01
C LEU A 653 -1.66 13.95 34.05
N MET A 654 -0.55 13.22 33.93
CA MET A 654 0.80 13.77 33.73
C MET A 654 1.18 13.57 32.26
N ASP A 655 2.00 14.45 31.70
CA ASP A 655 2.33 14.47 30.27
C ASP A 655 3.47 13.47 29.94
N GLU A 656 3.52 12.97 28.70
CA GLU A 656 4.41 11.85 28.31
C GLU A 656 5.91 12.15 28.49
N ASP A 657 6.32 13.43 28.53
CA ASP A 657 7.71 13.85 28.73
C ASP A 657 8.22 13.55 30.16
N ASP A 658 7.37 13.66 31.19
CA ASP A 658 7.75 13.38 32.60
C ASP A 658 8.14 11.91 32.80
N GLU A 659 7.52 10.99 32.06
CA GLU A 659 7.79 9.55 32.13
C GLU A 659 9.15 9.20 31.49
N ILE A 660 9.60 9.99 30.49
CA ILE A 660 10.90 9.81 29.83
C ILE A 660 12.04 10.30 30.74
N GLU A 661 11.86 11.40 31.47
CA GLU A 661 12.85 11.90 32.43
C GLU A 661 13.01 10.93 33.61
N SER A 662 11.89 10.42 34.14
CA SER A 662 11.89 9.35 35.15
C SER A 662 12.63 8.08 34.71
N LEU A 663 12.59 7.74 33.41
CA LEU A 663 13.31 6.58 32.86
C LEU A 663 14.82 6.81 32.70
N LYS A 664 15.29 8.05 32.53
CA LYS A 664 16.73 8.38 32.54
C LYS A 664 17.33 8.25 33.93
N ASP A 665 16.74 8.89 34.94
CA ASP A 665 17.21 8.82 36.33
C ASP A 665 17.34 7.38 36.82
N ARG A 666 16.37 6.53 36.43
CA ARG A 666 16.35 5.10 36.75
C ARG A 666 17.37 4.26 35.97
N LEU A 667 17.92 4.75 34.88
CA LEU A 667 18.97 4.10 34.10
C LEU A 667 20.37 4.55 34.54
N ASP A 668 20.54 5.84 34.85
CA ASP A 668 21.76 6.40 35.41
C ASP A 668 22.08 5.83 36.80
N ALA A 669 21.05 5.49 37.59
CA ALA A 669 21.19 4.73 38.84
C ALA A 669 21.83 3.33 38.70
N TYR A 670 22.02 2.82 37.49
CA TYR A 670 22.69 1.55 37.19
C TYR A 670 24.05 1.68 36.48
N ARG A 671 24.57 2.90 36.29
CA ARG A 671 25.91 3.13 35.72
C ARG A 671 27.02 2.95 36.76
N LEU A 672 27.67 1.79 36.74
CA LEU A 672 28.97 1.57 37.36
C LEU A 672 30.08 2.11 36.45
N ASP A 673 30.55 3.34 36.71
CA ASP A 673 31.67 3.96 36.01
C ASP A 673 32.76 4.43 36.99
N SER A 674 33.93 3.81 36.93
CA SER A 674 35.21 4.46 37.27
C SER A 674 36.40 3.77 36.57
N SER A 675 37.11 4.55 35.75
CA SER A 675 38.30 4.15 34.99
C SER A 675 39.57 4.11 35.89
N PRO A 676 40.73 3.63 35.40
CA PRO A 676 41.65 4.58 34.75
C PRO A 676 42.40 4.06 33.51
N GLU A 677 43.16 4.96 32.87
CA GLU A 677 43.98 4.69 31.67
C GLU A 677 45.42 4.19 32.00
N ARG A 678 46.16 3.90 30.90
CA ARG A 678 47.63 4.02 30.69
C ARG A 678 48.60 2.91 31.14
N SER A 679 49.08 2.21 30.10
CA SER A 679 50.49 1.98 29.73
C SER A 679 51.48 1.25 30.65
N ALA A 680 52.03 0.18 30.09
CA ALA A 680 53.39 -0.38 30.24
C ALA A 680 53.77 -1.06 31.56
N ASP A 681 54.62 -2.09 31.40
CA ASP A 681 55.41 -2.79 32.42
C ASP A 681 54.61 -3.57 33.51
N MET A 682 55.04 -4.73 34.02
CA MET A 682 56.19 -5.58 33.68
C MET A 682 55.93 -7.03 34.14
N GLU A 683 56.97 -7.86 34.14
CA GLU A 683 57.11 -9.10 34.94
C GLU A 683 56.18 -10.30 34.62
N THR A 684 56.71 -11.14 33.73
CA THR A 684 56.66 -12.60 33.89
C THR A 684 57.08 -13.05 35.30
N ASP A 685 56.49 -14.13 35.81
CA ASP A 685 57.18 -15.03 36.73
C ASP A 685 57.10 -16.49 36.23
N VAL A 686 58.10 -17.30 36.56
CA VAL A 686 58.58 -18.42 35.71
C VAL A 686 58.75 -19.72 36.48
N LEU A 687 58.21 -20.83 35.96
CA LEU A 687 58.70 -22.18 36.30
C LEU A 687 58.76 -23.16 35.11
N ARG A 688 60.00 -23.38 34.64
CA ARG A 688 60.56 -24.62 34.04
C ARG A 688 60.24 -25.03 32.57
N VAL A 689 61.10 -24.53 31.69
CA VAL A 689 61.77 -25.21 30.54
C VAL A 689 62.82 -26.22 31.10
N PRO A 690 63.42 -27.24 30.40
CA PRO A 690 63.46 -27.62 28.96
C PRO A 690 62.84 -29.02 28.64
N ALA A 691 62.65 -29.49 27.39
CA ALA A 691 63.05 -29.11 26.01
C ALA A 691 64.33 -29.75 25.39
N VAL A 692 64.16 -30.91 24.72
CA VAL A 692 64.93 -31.52 23.60
C VAL A 692 63.94 -32.51 22.91
N GLY A 693 63.89 -32.79 21.61
CA GLY A 693 64.62 -32.33 20.40
C GLY A 693 64.01 -32.94 19.13
N GLU A 694 64.61 -32.73 17.95
CA GLU A 694 64.06 -33.12 16.64
C GLU A 694 64.22 -34.61 16.28
N THR A 695 63.30 -35.18 15.48
CA THR A 695 63.65 -36.04 14.31
C THR A 695 62.44 -36.39 13.42
N LEU A 696 62.72 -36.74 12.16
CA LEU A 696 61.76 -37.18 11.13
C LEU A 696 61.61 -38.70 11.09
N LEU A 697 60.36 -39.21 11.09
CA LEU A 697 59.91 -40.56 10.66
C LEU A 697 58.36 -40.59 10.77
N GLY A 698 57.58 -41.30 9.96
CA GLY A 698 57.89 -42.01 8.72
C GLY A 698 56.85 -43.08 8.35
N ARG A 699 56.08 -42.85 7.26
CA ARG A 699 55.26 -43.81 6.48
C ARG A 699 54.07 -44.55 7.15
N SER A 700 52.91 -44.41 6.51
CA SER A 700 52.01 -45.48 6.02
C SER A 700 51.92 -46.82 6.77
N LEU A 701 50.70 -47.22 7.15
CA LEU A 701 50.33 -48.63 7.23
C LEU A 701 48.84 -48.90 6.92
N GLU A 702 48.45 -48.73 5.65
CA GLU A 702 47.48 -49.68 5.08
C GLU A 702 48.23 -50.99 4.82
N GLN A 703 47.77 -52.12 5.40
CA GLN A 703 47.84 -53.44 4.73
C GLN A 703 47.10 -54.54 5.52
N GLN A 704 45.85 -54.80 5.10
CA GLN A 704 45.25 -56.14 4.93
C GLN A 704 43.86 -55.93 4.29
N LEU A 705 43.82 -55.52 3.02
CA LEU A 705 43.83 -56.37 1.83
C LEU A 705 42.56 -57.22 1.64
N PHE A 706 41.65 -56.68 0.82
CA PHE A 706 40.85 -57.38 -0.20
C PHE A 706 40.33 -58.79 0.13
N GLN A 707 39.05 -58.86 0.50
CA GLN A 707 38.01 -59.44 -0.38
C GLN A 707 36.67 -58.73 -0.18
#